data_AF-A0A3C1H3Y4-F1
#
_entry.id   AF-A0A3C1H3Y4-F1
#
_cell.length_a   1.000
_cell.length_b   1.000
_cell.length_c   1.000
_cell.angle_alpha   90.00
_cell.angle_beta   90.00
_cell.angle_gamma   90.00
#
_symmetry.space_group_name_H-M   'P 1'
#
loop_
_entity.id
_entity.type
_entity.pdbx_description
1 polymer ?
#
loop_
_entity_poly.entity_id
_entity_poly.type
_entity_poly.pdbx_seq_one_letter_code
_entity_poly.pdbx_strand_id
1 'polypeptide(L)'
;MFDAEKYIADYQETERGAARLRAIKKAYLAADEAHDDEWSFRFRYRYLNESTFQSDDVDAMVIFPELTALYDRSELLQADDENLHDLLWAFKLVLENAAEFYHISMEQIEQFFAEFRRRLEQGGKSLRTYYYMREKMTEYFGDPLPADEYGKYADMPADDLKDCTACEISHSVRMALMQNDPAKAREIGKPIFSGELHCGNVPENTYAAWIDYDIRTGSYADARKIAKRLYPMVRHEMDKLSEIGSLLHFYAVTDRHTGVTIFRNELRNFLSCRNHWMRFQFAAGAYRLFDHMEAEHFGLILPQEFPLWNDSHSYQRDDLRKYFYDEAKMLAEKFDARNGNTVLTDSLSADDPAYDEEAVDMIHGDAEQTPSVIAAVCPTLPDVLTTESVRKTLEEDGRFSAVLAHAEEERGMLIFQIAENNAAENIYQVMLVCQPVPPIGDFRPASPIADDVADAVQNAEGVVVCVMPFEEKQPDLALHFQLKLMNLLFPGAVAYFDYSRRKLLPAGWVALQAQTDVPPLVDYLYNLQLHGNDSSDALWIKTQGLQCCGLREIEILDADKQNYPRYCDLLCFAAERILLRGEMSDAQEPFSVVHKRDNSQVVCTWVPVSEARADYPDDNAGGMKLRTELLGDEAGELESNAVLYLYDGEAPDGSSRRKRLGTLTEADFDQFCYGTYISTGRKIAALAKERYGIFAAAAEKFPENAYVCVLVRNDDEEDEVWVKVTAAEEKLIRGELAEDCIAGKTGDPITAEPEQLTDFSLRLDENLVIHPNTAYIALEIDA
;
A
#
# COMPACT_ATOMS: atom_id res chain seq x y z
N MET A 1 -13.53 -28.98 40.14
CA MET A 1 -14.06 -27.79 39.46
C MET A 1 -13.11 -27.52 38.33
N PHE A 2 -13.61 -27.58 37.10
CA PHE A 2 -12.82 -27.29 35.93
C PHE A 2 -12.40 -25.80 35.96
N ASP A 3 -11.12 -25.52 35.72
CA ASP A 3 -10.57 -24.16 35.77
C ASP A 3 -10.59 -23.54 34.38
N ALA A 4 -11.76 -23.02 33.99
CA ALA A 4 -11.98 -22.46 32.67
C ALA A 4 -11.17 -21.17 32.41
N GLU A 5 -11.01 -20.33 33.44
CA GLU A 5 -10.28 -19.05 33.36
C GLU A 5 -8.85 -19.24 32.88
N LYS A 6 -8.19 -20.31 33.34
CA LYS A 6 -6.85 -20.67 32.85
C LYS A 6 -6.81 -20.88 31.34
N TYR A 7 -7.79 -21.60 30.78
CA TYR A 7 -7.84 -21.87 29.34
C TYR A 7 -8.23 -20.62 28.56
N ILE A 8 -9.13 -19.80 29.11
CA ILE A 8 -9.53 -18.51 28.52
C ILE A 8 -8.32 -17.59 28.38
N ALA A 9 -7.54 -17.43 29.45
CA ALA A 9 -6.31 -16.64 29.41
C ALA A 9 -5.31 -17.19 28.37
N ASP A 10 -5.08 -18.50 28.35
CA ASP A 10 -4.14 -19.18 27.43
C ASP A 10 -4.47 -18.89 25.95
N TYR A 11 -5.73 -19.08 25.54
CA TYR A 11 -6.08 -18.83 24.14
C TYR A 11 -6.22 -17.33 23.81
N GLN A 12 -6.56 -16.46 24.77
CA GLN A 12 -6.62 -15.01 24.54
C GLN A 12 -5.24 -14.39 24.30
N GLU A 13 -4.20 -14.93 24.93
CA GLU A 13 -2.80 -14.54 24.69
C GLU A 13 -2.21 -15.16 23.42
N THR A 14 -2.85 -16.21 22.87
CA THR A 14 -2.42 -16.85 21.62
C THR A 14 -2.91 -16.05 20.40
N GLU A 15 -2.05 -15.85 19.41
CA GLU A 15 -2.41 -15.24 18.11
C GLU A 15 -3.64 -15.93 17.47
N ARG A 16 -4.51 -15.13 16.84
CA ARG A 16 -5.76 -15.61 16.22
C ARG A 16 -5.51 -16.61 15.08
N GLY A 17 -6.57 -17.28 14.66
CA GLY A 17 -6.52 -18.28 13.59
C GLY A 17 -6.02 -19.64 14.10
N ALA A 18 -5.16 -20.30 13.32
CA ALA A 18 -4.80 -21.71 13.54
C ALA A 18 -4.18 -22.00 14.92
N ALA A 19 -3.42 -21.06 15.49
CA ALA A 19 -2.83 -21.22 16.82
C ALA A 19 -3.90 -21.19 17.92
N ARG A 20 -4.77 -20.17 17.90
CA ARG A 20 -5.89 -20.05 18.83
C ARG A 20 -6.90 -21.20 18.70
N LEU A 21 -7.19 -21.67 17.48
CA LEU A 21 -8.03 -22.87 17.27
C LEU A 21 -7.49 -24.10 18.01
N ARG A 22 -6.17 -24.35 17.95
CA ARG A 22 -5.54 -25.46 18.70
C ARG A 22 -5.66 -25.27 20.22
N ALA A 23 -5.52 -24.03 20.70
CA ALA A 23 -5.67 -23.71 22.12
C ALA A 23 -7.12 -23.90 22.62
N ILE A 24 -8.12 -23.41 21.87
CA ILE A 24 -9.54 -23.63 22.19
C ILE A 24 -9.90 -25.12 22.11
N LYS A 25 -9.31 -25.85 21.15
CA LYS A 25 -9.49 -27.31 21.05
C LYS A 25 -9.03 -28.05 22.30
N LYS A 26 -7.87 -27.68 22.83
CA LYS A 26 -7.36 -28.21 24.10
C LYS A 26 -8.31 -27.87 25.25
N ALA A 27 -8.91 -26.68 25.25
CA ALA A 27 -9.85 -26.23 26.27
C ALA A 27 -11.13 -27.09 26.30
N TYR A 28 -11.80 -27.31 25.15
CA TYR A 28 -13.02 -28.13 25.16
C TYR A 28 -12.75 -29.60 25.47
N LEU A 29 -11.61 -30.16 25.05
CA LEU A 29 -11.24 -31.54 25.38
C LEU A 29 -11.00 -31.70 26.89
N ALA A 30 -10.39 -30.69 27.53
CA ALA A 30 -10.19 -30.71 28.98
C ALA A 30 -11.51 -30.55 29.75
N ALA A 31 -12.46 -29.76 29.23
CA ALA A 31 -13.81 -29.66 29.79
C ALA A 31 -14.57 -31.00 29.67
N ASP A 32 -14.44 -31.68 28.51
CA ASP A 32 -15.04 -33.01 28.29
C ASP A 32 -14.50 -34.05 29.28
N GLU A 33 -13.18 -34.06 29.50
CA GLU A 33 -12.53 -34.95 30.47
C GLU A 33 -12.98 -34.65 31.91
N ALA A 34 -13.22 -33.39 32.22
CA ALA A 34 -13.75 -32.97 33.52
C ALA A 34 -15.27 -33.21 33.67
N HIS A 35 -15.94 -33.66 32.62
CA HIS A 35 -17.41 -33.80 32.54
C HIS A 35 -18.14 -32.50 32.86
N ASP A 36 -17.60 -31.37 32.41
CA ASP A 36 -18.19 -30.03 32.57
C ASP A 36 -18.95 -29.64 31.31
N ASP A 37 -20.22 -30.05 31.22
CA ASP A 37 -21.05 -29.84 30.01
C ASP A 37 -21.18 -28.35 29.62
N GLU A 38 -21.16 -27.43 30.60
CA GLU A 38 -21.24 -25.98 30.35
C GLU A 38 -20.01 -25.47 29.61
N TRP A 39 -18.82 -25.75 30.12
CA TRP A 39 -17.59 -25.32 29.46
C TRP A 39 -17.28 -26.12 28.19
N SER A 40 -17.68 -27.38 28.11
CA SER A 40 -17.63 -28.18 26.89
C SER A 40 -18.45 -27.55 25.76
N PHE A 41 -19.63 -27.00 26.07
CA PHE A 41 -20.47 -26.27 25.13
C PHE A 41 -19.86 -24.90 24.76
N ARG A 42 -19.57 -24.06 25.76
CA ARG A 42 -19.08 -22.69 25.55
C ARG A 42 -17.74 -22.65 24.79
N PHE A 43 -16.82 -23.59 25.02
CA PHE A 43 -15.57 -23.65 24.23
C PHE A 43 -15.76 -24.15 22.81
N ARG A 44 -16.70 -25.07 22.54
CA ARG A 44 -17.03 -25.46 21.17
C ARG A 44 -17.68 -24.32 20.39
N TYR A 45 -18.52 -23.52 21.03
CA TYR A 45 -19.05 -22.29 20.43
C TYR A 45 -17.93 -21.30 20.09
N ARG A 46 -16.95 -21.10 20.99
CA ARG A 46 -15.76 -20.27 20.71
C ARG A 46 -14.89 -20.83 19.59
N TYR A 47 -14.73 -22.16 19.52
CA TYR A 47 -13.99 -22.83 18.43
C TYR A 47 -14.67 -22.59 17.08
N LEU A 48 -16.00 -22.70 17.05
CA LEU A 48 -16.82 -22.41 15.88
C LEU A 48 -16.60 -20.95 15.42
N ASN A 49 -16.73 -19.97 16.31
CA ASN A 49 -16.51 -18.56 15.97
C ASN A 49 -15.09 -18.28 15.47
N GLU A 50 -14.07 -18.82 16.14
CA GLU A 50 -12.68 -18.62 15.69
C GLU A 50 -12.43 -19.27 14.33
N SER A 51 -13.06 -20.43 14.04
CA SER A 51 -12.99 -21.06 12.73
C SER A 51 -13.70 -20.22 11.65
N THR A 52 -14.80 -19.57 12.00
CA THR A 52 -15.58 -18.79 11.03
C THR A 52 -14.93 -17.46 10.67
N PHE A 53 -14.36 -16.76 11.66
CA PHE A 53 -13.89 -15.40 11.42
C PHE A 53 -12.38 -15.30 11.15
N GLN A 54 -11.62 -16.39 11.29
CA GLN A 54 -10.14 -16.35 11.23
C GLN A 54 -9.54 -17.55 10.49
N SER A 55 -10.38 -18.36 9.83
CA SER A 55 -9.96 -19.56 9.10
C SER A 55 -10.82 -19.73 7.84
N ASP A 56 -11.17 -20.97 7.51
CA ASP A 56 -11.81 -21.40 6.26
C ASP A 56 -13.09 -22.19 6.55
N ASP A 57 -13.73 -21.93 7.69
CA ASP A 57 -15.07 -22.43 8.07
C ASP A 57 -15.25 -23.94 8.25
N VAL A 58 -14.31 -24.76 7.81
CA VAL A 58 -14.47 -26.23 7.83
C VAL A 58 -14.59 -26.76 9.26
N ASP A 59 -13.77 -26.23 10.16
CA ASP A 59 -13.76 -26.65 11.56
C ASP A 59 -15.06 -26.25 12.29
N ALA A 60 -15.69 -25.13 11.91
CA ALA A 60 -17.02 -24.73 12.35
C ALA A 60 -18.10 -25.74 11.91
N MET A 61 -18.07 -26.17 10.65
CA MET A 61 -19.02 -27.18 10.13
C MET A 61 -18.87 -28.54 10.82
N VAL A 62 -17.64 -28.93 11.14
CA VAL A 62 -17.35 -30.22 11.80
C VAL A 62 -17.78 -30.22 13.26
N ILE A 63 -17.58 -29.13 14.00
CA ILE A 63 -17.87 -29.09 15.44
C ILE A 63 -19.37 -28.88 15.75
N PHE A 64 -20.12 -28.30 14.82
CA PHE A 64 -21.50 -27.89 15.04
C PHE A 64 -22.46 -29.03 15.47
N PRO A 65 -22.42 -30.23 14.87
CA PRO A 65 -23.23 -31.36 15.34
C PRO A 65 -22.93 -31.78 16.80
N GLU A 66 -21.68 -31.64 17.25
CA GLU A 66 -21.33 -31.90 18.64
C GLU A 66 -21.91 -30.84 19.58
N LEU A 67 -21.80 -29.56 19.20
CA LEU A 67 -22.35 -28.43 19.95
C LEU A 67 -23.87 -28.56 20.14
N THR A 68 -24.59 -28.87 19.07
CA THR A 68 -26.05 -29.08 19.09
C THR A 68 -26.44 -30.29 19.95
N ALA A 69 -25.73 -31.42 19.81
CA ALA A 69 -25.99 -32.62 20.61
C ALA A 69 -25.72 -32.42 22.12
N LEU A 70 -24.70 -31.62 22.47
CA LEU A 70 -24.41 -31.22 23.84
C LEU A 70 -25.55 -30.42 24.44
N TYR A 71 -26.05 -29.41 23.71
CA TYR A 71 -27.18 -28.61 24.16
C TYR A 71 -28.45 -29.46 24.32
N ASP A 72 -28.78 -30.30 23.33
CA ASP A 72 -30.02 -31.07 23.32
C ASP A 72 -30.12 -32.14 24.42
N ARG A 73 -28.97 -32.64 24.91
CA ARG A 73 -28.94 -33.67 25.97
C ARG A 73 -28.90 -33.10 27.39
N SER A 74 -28.68 -31.79 27.56
CA SER A 74 -28.45 -31.17 28.87
C SER A 74 -29.57 -30.18 29.22
N GLU A 75 -30.42 -30.55 30.18
CA GLU A 75 -31.43 -29.64 30.74
C GLU A 75 -30.80 -28.41 31.41
N LEU A 76 -29.56 -28.54 31.92
CA LEU A 76 -28.80 -27.43 32.51
C LEU A 76 -28.47 -26.38 31.45
N LEU A 77 -27.96 -26.81 30.28
CA LEU A 77 -27.65 -25.90 29.18
C LEU A 77 -28.92 -25.22 28.63
N GLN A 78 -30.02 -25.98 28.55
CA GLN A 78 -31.31 -25.48 28.05
C GLN A 78 -31.98 -24.47 28.99
N ALA A 79 -31.65 -24.50 30.29
CA ALA A 79 -32.19 -23.57 31.27
C ALA A 79 -31.52 -22.19 31.24
N ASP A 80 -30.41 -22.03 30.52
CA ASP A 80 -29.66 -20.79 30.38
C ASP A 80 -29.92 -20.13 29.02
N ASP A 81 -30.52 -18.94 29.06
CA ASP A 81 -30.87 -18.15 27.87
C ASP A 81 -29.63 -17.76 27.05
N GLU A 82 -28.45 -17.60 27.67
CA GLU A 82 -27.20 -17.33 26.95
C GLU A 82 -26.79 -18.52 26.07
N ASN A 83 -26.92 -19.74 26.57
CA ASN A 83 -26.58 -20.93 25.79
C ASN A 83 -27.55 -21.14 24.63
N LEU A 84 -28.83 -20.80 24.81
CA LEU A 84 -29.80 -20.78 23.70
C LEU A 84 -29.40 -19.74 22.65
N HIS A 85 -28.99 -18.54 23.08
CA HIS A 85 -28.49 -17.50 22.18
C HIS A 85 -27.26 -17.98 21.40
N ASP A 86 -26.23 -18.50 22.08
CA ASP A 86 -25.00 -19.02 21.47
C ASP A 86 -25.30 -20.14 20.46
N LEU A 87 -26.24 -21.03 20.77
CA LEU A 87 -26.67 -22.08 19.85
C LEU A 87 -27.33 -21.50 18.60
N LEU A 88 -28.27 -20.56 18.76
CA LEU A 88 -28.98 -19.96 17.64
C LEU A 88 -28.04 -19.11 16.77
N TRP A 89 -27.04 -18.46 17.38
CA TRP A 89 -25.98 -17.77 16.66
C TRP A 89 -25.10 -18.75 15.88
N ALA A 90 -24.72 -19.88 16.48
CA ALA A 90 -24.00 -20.94 15.78
C ALA A 90 -24.78 -21.50 14.59
N PHE A 91 -26.10 -21.70 14.71
CA PHE A 91 -26.97 -22.09 13.59
C PHE A 91 -26.89 -21.09 12.45
N LYS A 92 -26.92 -19.80 12.77
CA LYS A 92 -26.84 -18.72 11.77
C LYS A 92 -25.52 -18.79 10.99
N LEU A 93 -24.39 -18.86 11.68
CA LEU A 93 -23.07 -18.97 11.05
C LEU A 93 -22.97 -20.24 10.18
N VAL A 94 -23.46 -21.37 10.69
CA VAL A 94 -23.43 -22.65 9.96
C VAL A 94 -24.36 -22.65 8.74
N LEU A 95 -25.47 -21.92 8.76
CA LEU A 95 -26.32 -21.75 7.58
C LEU A 95 -25.57 -21.01 6.45
N GLU A 96 -24.80 -19.98 6.77
CA GLU A 96 -23.94 -19.29 5.79
C GLU A 96 -22.87 -20.24 5.25
N ASN A 97 -22.11 -20.83 6.15
CA ASN A 97 -21.02 -21.72 5.81
C ASN A 97 -21.50 -22.93 5.00
N ALA A 98 -22.70 -23.46 5.27
CA ALA A 98 -23.24 -24.60 4.55
C ALA A 98 -23.43 -24.32 3.05
N ALA A 99 -23.74 -23.08 2.67
CA ALA A 99 -23.87 -22.69 1.27
C ALA A 99 -22.53 -22.70 0.53
N GLU A 100 -21.42 -22.61 1.25
CA GLU A 100 -20.05 -22.57 0.74
C GLU A 100 -19.41 -23.95 0.54
N PHE A 101 -20.14 -25.04 0.86
CA PHE A 101 -19.69 -26.41 0.61
C PHE A 101 -20.63 -27.15 -0.34
N TYR A 102 -20.16 -27.47 -1.56
CA TYR A 102 -20.95 -28.22 -2.55
C TYR A 102 -21.38 -29.62 -2.08
N HIS A 103 -20.66 -30.22 -1.10
CA HIS A 103 -21.00 -31.55 -0.56
C HIS A 103 -22.29 -31.55 0.27
N ILE A 104 -22.70 -30.39 0.78
CA ILE A 104 -23.94 -30.25 1.53
C ILE A 104 -25.04 -30.05 0.50
N SER A 105 -25.95 -31.03 0.42
CA SER A 105 -27.02 -30.98 -0.56
C SER A 105 -28.01 -29.86 -0.24
N MET A 106 -28.73 -29.39 -1.26
CA MET A 106 -29.81 -28.41 -1.06
C MET A 106 -30.86 -28.91 -0.06
N GLU A 107 -31.15 -30.22 -0.05
CA GLU A 107 -32.04 -30.84 0.94
C GLU A 107 -31.51 -30.66 2.37
N GLN A 108 -30.21 -30.85 2.60
CA GLN A 108 -29.61 -30.65 3.93
C GLN A 108 -29.64 -29.18 4.36
N ILE A 109 -29.39 -28.24 3.44
CA ILE A 109 -29.50 -26.81 3.71
C ILE A 109 -30.93 -26.45 4.13
N GLU A 110 -31.94 -26.94 3.41
CA GLU A 110 -33.35 -26.74 3.77
C GLU A 110 -33.72 -27.40 5.11
N GLN A 111 -33.13 -28.55 5.44
CA GLN A 111 -33.27 -29.18 6.76
C GLN A 111 -32.68 -28.30 7.88
N PHE A 112 -31.52 -27.67 7.66
CA PHE A 112 -30.95 -26.72 8.61
C PHE A 112 -31.84 -25.48 8.79
N PHE A 113 -32.42 -24.95 7.72
CA PHE A 113 -33.38 -23.85 7.80
C PHE A 113 -34.64 -24.23 8.58
N ALA A 114 -35.20 -25.41 8.31
CA ALA A 114 -36.37 -25.91 9.03
C ALA A 114 -36.10 -26.10 10.53
N GLU A 115 -34.92 -26.63 10.87
CA GLU A 115 -34.50 -26.79 12.26
C GLU A 115 -34.24 -25.45 12.94
N PHE A 116 -33.56 -24.52 12.27
CA PHE A 116 -33.33 -23.17 12.78
C PHE A 116 -34.65 -22.46 13.07
N ARG A 117 -35.61 -22.51 12.13
CA ARG A 117 -36.96 -21.98 12.33
C ARG A 117 -37.65 -22.59 13.55
N ARG A 118 -37.61 -23.93 13.68
CA ARG A 118 -38.20 -24.64 14.81
C ARG A 118 -37.62 -24.16 16.14
N ARG A 119 -36.29 -23.98 16.22
CA ARG A 119 -35.61 -23.52 17.44
C ARG A 119 -35.89 -22.06 17.75
N LEU A 120 -35.96 -21.19 16.75
CA LEU A 120 -36.40 -19.80 16.94
C LEU A 120 -37.82 -19.74 17.54
N GLU A 121 -38.77 -20.51 16.98
CA GLU A 121 -40.15 -20.56 17.47
C GLU A 121 -40.23 -21.10 18.90
N GLN A 122 -39.45 -22.15 19.23
CA GLN A 122 -39.39 -22.71 20.59
C GLN A 122 -38.75 -21.76 21.61
N GLY A 123 -37.72 -21.03 21.20
CA GLY A 123 -37.06 -20.01 22.01
C GLY A 123 -37.81 -18.69 22.11
N GLY A 124 -38.99 -18.57 21.49
CA GLY A 124 -39.76 -17.31 21.46
C GLY A 124 -39.04 -16.17 20.72
N LYS A 125 -38.11 -16.49 19.83
CA LYS A 125 -37.33 -15.54 19.02
C LYS A 125 -38.11 -15.13 17.76
N SER A 126 -37.73 -14.00 17.19
CA SER A 126 -38.31 -13.50 15.95
C SER A 126 -37.89 -14.36 14.76
N LEU A 127 -38.81 -14.60 13.83
CA LEU A 127 -38.48 -15.21 12.54
C LEU A 127 -37.76 -14.24 11.58
N ARG A 128 -37.50 -13.00 12.02
CA ARG A 128 -36.75 -12.01 11.24
C ARG A 128 -35.42 -12.58 10.74
N THR A 129 -34.61 -13.13 11.64
CA THR A 129 -33.29 -13.67 11.30
C THR A 129 -33.41 -14.83 10.33
N TYR A 130 -34.42 -15.70 10.45
CA TYR A 130 -34.68 -16.75 9.47
C TYR A 130 -34.84 -16.20 8.04
N TYR A 131 -35.71 -15.20 7.83
CA TYR A 131 -35.94 -14.63 6.50
C TYR A 131 -34.73 -13.82 5.99
N TYR A 132 -34.02 -13.14 6.89
CA TYR A 132 -32.76 -12.48 6.56
C TYR A 132 -31.71 -13.46 6.03
N MET A 133 -31.54 -14.60 6.72
CA MET A 133 -30.61 -15.65 6.31
C MET A 133 -31.01 -16.29 4.98
N ARG A 134 -32.31 -16.53 4.76
CA ARG A 134 -32.84 -16.99 3.48
C ARG A 134 -32.42 -16.05 2.35
N GLU A 135 -32.62 -14.75 2.53
CA GLU A 135 -32.23 -13.74 1.53
C GLU A 135 -30.71 -13.71 1.28
N LYS A 136 -29.87 -13.79 2.32
CA LYS A 136 -28.41 -13.89 2.16
C LYS A 136 -27.99 -15.07 1.27
N MET A 137 -28.70 -16.20 1.31
CA MET A 137 -28.34 -17.37 0.51
C MET A 137 -28.52 -17.18 -1.01
N THR A 138 -29.24 -16.15 -1.45
CA THR A 138 -29.43 -15.87 -2.88
C THR A 138 -28.12 -15.65 -3.63
N GLU A 139 -27.09 -15.13 -2.94
CA GLU A 139 -25.73 -14.95 -3.46
C GLU A 139 -25.08 -16.27 -3.90
N TYR A 140 -25.25 -17.34 -3.10
CA TYR A 140 -24.63 -18.63 -3.35
C TYR A 140 -25.42 -19.51 -4.31
N PHE A 141 -26.73 -19.27 -4.42
CA PHE A 141 -27.61 -20.08 -5.25
C PHE A 141 -27.82 -19.49 -6.63
N GLY A 142 -27.62 -18.19 -6.83
CA GLY A 142 -27.83 -17.55 -8.12
C GLY A 142 -29.30 -17.43 -8.53
N ASP A 143 -30.22 -17.86 -7.67
CA ASP A 143 -31.67 -17.71 -7.84
C ASP A 143 -32.21 -16.63 -6.89
N PRO A 144 -33.04 -15.69 -7.38
CA PRO A 144 -33.70 -14.74 -6.51
C PRO A 144 -34.67 -15.46 -5.57
N LEU A 145 -34.71 -15.04 -4.32
CA LEU A 145 -35.69 -15.50 -3.34
C LEU A 145 -37.11 -15.32 -3.91
N PRO A 146 -38.08 -16.22 -3.60
CA PRO A 146 -39.47 -15.97 -3.94
C PRO A 146 -39.91 -14.55 -3.53
N ALA A 147 -40.68 -13.88 -4.40
CA ALA A 147 -41.04 -12.47 -4.22
C ALA A 147 -41.84 -12.18 -2.93
N ASP A 148 -42.44 -13.21 -2.32
CA ASP A 148 -43.15 -13.16 -1.04
C ASP A 148 -42.23 -13.37 0.19
N GLU A 149 -40.96 -13.71 -0.03
CA GLU A 149 -39.92 -13.79 1.01
C GLU A 149 -38.90 -12.64 0.92
N TYR A 150 -38.62 -12.12 -0.28
CA TYR A 150 -37.67 -11.02 -0.47
C TYR A 150 -38.07 -9.76 0.31
N GLY A 151 -37.13 -9.17 1.05
CA GLY A 151 -37.32 -7.97 1.88
C GLY A 151 -38.20 -8.18 3.13
N LYS A 152 -38.76 -9.38 3.32
CA LYS A 152 -39.75 -9.65 4.38
C LYS A 152 -39.21 -9.44 5.80
N TYR A 153 -37.91 -9.68 6.01
CA TYR A 153 -37.28 -9.51 7.31
C TYR A 153 -37.29 -8.04 7.77
N ALA A 154 -37.34 -7.06 6.84
CA ALA A 154 -37.31 -5.64 7.17
C ALA A 154 -38.55 -5.18 7.96
N ASP A 155 -39.69 -5.83 7.74
CA ASP A 155 -40.97 -5.51 8.41
C ASP A 155 -41.17 -6.28 9.73
N MET A 156 -40.24 -7.15 10.10
CA MET A 156 -40.33 -7.99 11.30
C MET A 156 -39.61 -7.36 12.49
N PRO A 157 -40.07 -7.60 13.74
CA PRO A 157 -39.39 -7.11 14.92
C PRO A 157 -37.98 -7.70 15.01
N ALA A 158 -36.99 -6.85 15.26
CA ALA A 158 -35.62 -7.28 15.56
C ALA A 158 -35.51 -7.81 16.99
N ASP A 159 -34.64 -8.79 17.17
CA ASP A 159 -34.22 -9.32 18.46
C ASP A 159 -32.68 -9.33 18.56
N ASP A 160 -32.16 -10.01 19.58
CA ASP A 160 -30.73 -10.14 19.84
C ASP A 160 -29.97 -11.01 18.83
N LEU A 161 -30.64 -11.71 17.90
CA LEU A 161 -30.01 -12.49 16.83
C LEU A 161 -29.79 -11.68 15.54
N LYS A 162 -30.17 -10.40 15.57
CA LYS A 162 -29.90 -9.44 14.50
C LYS A 162 -28.39 -9.31 14.28
N ASP A 163 -27.96 -9.21 13.03
CA ASP A 163 -26.59 -8.77 12.73
C ASP A 163 -26.31 -7.35 13.20
N CYS A 164 -25.03 -7.02 13.31
CA CYS A 164 -24.63 -5.64 13.51
C CYS A 164 -25.13 -4.77 12.34
N THR A 165 -25.40 -3.49 12.63
CA THR A 165 -25.97 -2.56 11.64
C THR A 165 -25.11 -2.47 10.38
N ALA A 166 -23.77 -2.51 10.50
CA ALA A 166 -22.87 -2.48 9.36
C ALA A 166 -23.09 -3.66 8.40
N CYS A 167 -23.26 -4.89 8.92
CA CYS A 167 -23.52 -6.08 8.11
C CYS A 167 -24.89 -6.03 7.40
N GLU A 168 -25.95 -5.57 8.06
CA GLU A 168 -27.27 -5.45 7.41
C GLU A 168 -27.30 -4.37 6.32
N ILE A 169 -26.56 -3.27 6.52
CA ILE A 169 -26.38 -2.23 5.50
C ILE A 169 -25.55 -2.79 4.33
N SER A 170 -24.44 -3.46 4.58
CA SER A 170 -23.64 -4.14 3.54
C SER A 170 -24.49 -5.13 2.72
N HIS A 171 -25.31 -5.95 3.39
CA HIS A 171 -26.26 -6.84 2.71
C HIS A 171 -27.24 -6.07 1.83
N SER A 172 -27.81 -4.98 2.33
CA SER A 172 -28.74 -4.12 1.56
C SER A 172 -28.07 -3.47 0.35
N VAL A 173 -26.79 -3.07 0.46
CA VAL A 173 -25.97 -2.60 -0.66
C VAL A 173 -25.84 -3.70 -1.71
N ARG A 174 -25.39 -4.89 -1.30
CA ARG A 174 -25.22 -6.06 -2.18
C ARG A 174 -26.51 -6.43 -2.91
N MET A 175 -27.64 -6.47 -2.21
CA MET A 175 -28.94 -6.73 -2.83
C MET A 175 -29.33 -5.67 -3.88
N ALA A 176 -29.05 -4.39 -3.63
CA ALA A 176 -29.29 -3.33 -4.61
C ALA A 176 -28.37 -3.48 -5.85
N LEU A 177 -27.11 -3.87 -5.66
CA LEU A 177 -26.18 -4.17 -6.77
C LEU A 177 -26.63 -5.39 -7.58
N MET A 178 -27.11 -6.46 -6.94
CA MET A 178 -27.68 -7.62 -7.63
C MET A 178 -28.93 -7.26 -8.44
N GLN A 179 -29.70 -6.26 -8.00
CA GLN A 179 -30.83 -5.68 -8.72
C GLN A 179 -30.45 -4.66 -9.79
N ASN A 180 -29.15 -4.43 -9.99
CA ASN A 180 -28.59 -3.46 -10.94
C ASN A 180 -29.04 -2.01 -10.66
N ASP A 181 -29.12 -1.64 -9.37
CA ASP A 181 -29.43 -0.29 -8.89
C ASP A 181 -28.26 0.31 -8.06
N PRO A 182 -27.18 0.75 -8.73
CA PRO A 182 -25.98 1.27 -8.06
C PRO A 182 -26.26 2.61 -7.36
N ALA A 183 -27.23 3.40 -7.82
CA ALA A 183 -27.58 4.67 -7.19
C ALA A 183 -28.16 4.44 -5.79
N LYS A 184 -29.09 3.47 -5.67
CA LYS A 184 -29.63 3.06 -4.37
C LYS A 184 -28.57 2.41 -3.49
N ALA A 185 -27.72 1.55 -4.08
CA ALA A 185 -26.63 0.91 -3.36
C ALA A 185 -25.67 1.95 -2.74
N ARG A 186 -25.34 3.01 -3.50
CA ARG A 186 -24.48 4.10 -3.05
C ARG A 186 -25.13 4.92 -1.94
N GLU A 187 -26.42 5.22 -2.05
CA GLU A 187 -27.17 5.93 -1.01
C GLU A 187 -27.19 5.16 0.31
N ILE A 188 -27.49 3.86 0.26
CA ILE A 188 -27.52 2.96 1.43
C ILE A 188 -26.12 2.83 2.04
N GLY A 189 -25.08 2.71 1.21
CA GLY A 189 -23.71 2.47 1.63
C GLY A 189 -22.97 3.70 2.18
N LYS A 190 -23.53 4.91 2.11
CA LYS A 190 -22.87 6.15 2.56
C LYS A 190 -22.18 6.03 3.94
N PRO A 191 -22.81 5.48 4.99
CA PRO A 191 -22.17 5.36 6.30
C PRO A 191 -20.97 4.40 6.33
N ILE A 192 -20.94 3.41 5.43
CA ILE A 192 -19.80 2.48 5.30
C ILE A 192 -18.64 3.19 4.59
N PHE A 193 -18.91 3.87 3.48
CA PHE A 193 -17.87 4.56 2.71
C PHE A 193 -17.26 5.75 3.47
N SER A 194 -18.05 6.43 4.32
CA SER A 194 -17.59 7.51 5.20
C SER A 194 -16.81 7.02 6.43
N GLY A 195 -16.82 5.71 6.71
CA GLY A 195 -16.22 5.13 7.92
C GLY A 195 -17.06 5.29 9.20
N GLU A 196 -18.28 5.84 9.11
CA GLU A 196 -19.21 5.93 10.24
C GLU A 196 -19.65 4.55 10.75
N LEU A 197 -19.82 3.59 9.84
CA LEU A 197 -20.16 2.20 10.15
C LEU A 197 -19.06 1.25 9.66
N HIS A 198 -18.54 0.44 10.59
CA HIS A 198 -17.58 -0.63 10.29
C HIS A 198 -17.78 -1.80 11.28
N CYS A 199 -17.29 -2.98 10.92
CA CYS A 199 -17.17 -4.15 11.79
C CYS A 199 -15.98 -5.02 11.33
N GLY A 200 -15.86 -6.27 11.78
CA GLY A 200 -14.74 -7.14 11.36
C GLY A 200 -14.80 -7.63 9.90
N ASN A 201 -15.91 -7.41 9.19
CA ASN A 201 -16.12 -7.83 7.79
C ASN A 201 -16.62 -6.68 6.89
N VAL A 202 -16.87 -5.51 7.48
CA VAL A 202 -17.35 -4.31 6.78
C VAL A 202 -16.36 -3.20 7.11
N PRO A 203 -15.69 -2.61 6.12
CA PRO A 203 -16.18 -2.42 4.74
C PRO A 203 -15.77 -3.49 3.71
N GLU A 204 -14.96 -4.47 4.07
CA GLU A 204 -14.25 -5.37 3.14
C GLU A 204 -15.21 -6.06 2.16
N ASN A 205 -16.25 -6.73 2.68
CA ASN A 205 -17.20 -7.45 1.85
C ASN A 205 -18.13 -6.53 1.02
N THR A 206 -18.24 -5.25 1.40
CA THR A 206 -19.03 -4.24 0.67
C THR A 206 -18.23 -3.76 -0.52
N TYR A 207 -16.93 -3.58 -0.31
CA TYR A 207 -15.98 -3.18 -1.34
C TYR A 207 -15.84 -4.26 -2.41
N ALA A 208 -15.68 -5.53 -2.03
CA ALA A 208 -15.62 -6.63 -2.99
C ALA A 208 -16.91 -6.74 -3.83
N ALA A 209 -18.09 -6.67 -3.20
CA ALA A 209 -19.36 -6.70 -3.94
C ALA A 209 -19.51 -5.54 -4.94
N TRP A 210 -18.95 -4.37 -4.60
CA TRP A 210 -18.92 -3.22 -5.50
C TRP A 210 -17.94 -3.42 -6.66
N ILE A 211 -16.75 -3.94 -6.38
CA ILE A 211 -15.75 -4.30 -7.40
C ILE A 211 -16.33 -5.32 -8.38
N ASP A 212 -16.96 -6.40 -7.89
CA ASP A 212 -17.58 -7.42 -8.74
C ASP A 212 -18.70 -6.84 -9.64
N TYR A 213 -19.48 -5.91 -9.08
CA TYR A 213 -20.49 -5.19 -9.85
C TYR A 213 -19.84 -4.35 -10.96
N ASP A 214 -18.83 -3.56 -10.62
CA ASP A 214 -18.16 -2.66 -11.55
C ASP A 214 -17.42 -3.41 -12.66
N ILE A 215 -16.79 -4.55 -12.37
CA ILE A 215 -16.21 -5.45 -13.39
C ILE A 215 -17.32 -5.88 -14.36
N ARG A 216 -18.44 -6.38 -13.85
CA ARG A 216 -19.56 -6.87 -14.67
C ARG A 216 -20.20 -5.77 -15.53
N THR A 217 -20.22 -4.52 -15.08
CA THR A 217 -20.81 -3.40 -15.82
C THR A 217 -19.81 -2.55 -16.60
N GLY A 218 -18.50 -2.83 -16.49
CA GLY A 218 -17.43 -2.05 -17.10
C GLY A 218 -17.17 -0.68 -16.45
N SER A 219 -17.55 -0.51 -15.18
CA SER A 219 -17.48 0.76 -14.43
C SER A 219 -16.20 0.86 -13.58
N TYR A 220 -15.04 0.69 -14.22
CA TYR A 220 -13.76 0.47 -13.52
C TYR A 220 -13.20 1.66 -12.71
N ALA A 221 -13.58 2.91 -13.04
CA ALA A 221 -13.08 4.10 -12.35
C ALA A 221 -13.47 4.13 -10.85
N ASP A 222 -14.72 3.76 -10.54
CA ASP A 222 -15.20 3.67 -9.16
C ASP A 222 -14.48 2.54 -8.40
N ALA A 223 -14.28 1.38 -9.05
CA ALA A 223 -13.64 0.21 -8.47
C ALA A 223 -12.16 0.40 -8.12
N ARG A 224 -11.38 1.20 -8.88
CA ARG A 224 -9.94 1.39 -8.61
C ARG A 224 -9.67 1.95 -7.21
N LYS A 225 -10.42 2.98 -6.80
CA LYS A 225 -10.35 3.55 -5.45
C LYS A 225 -10.70 2.54 -4.37
N ILE A 226 -11.73 1.74 -4.62
CA ILE A 226 -12.23 0.73 -3.69
C ILE A 226 -11.20 -0.40 -3.56
N ALA A 227 -10.63 -0.89 -4.66
CA ALA A 227 -9.62 -1.94 -4.70
C ALA A 227 -8.36 -1.57 -3.91
N LYS A 228 -7.86 -0.34 -4.10
CA LYS A 228 -6.70 0.20 -3.36
C LYS A 228 -6.92 0.25 -1.85
N ARG A 229 -8.14 0.58 -1.42
CA ARG A 229 -8.51 0.57 0.00
C ARG A 229 -8.69 -0.84 0.53
N LEU A 230 -9.23 -1.75 -0.29
CA LEU A 230 -9.57 -3.11 0.10
C LEU A 230 -8.31 -3.95 0.36
N TYR A 231 -7.35 -3.99 -0.56
CA TYR A 231 -6.23 -4.93 -0.47
C TYR A 231 -5.44 -4.85 0.86
N PRO A 232 -5.06 -3.67 1.39
CA PRO A 232 -4.39 -3.58 2.70
C PRO A 232 -5.22 -4.13 3.88
N MET A 233 -6.55 -4.19 3.75
CA MET A 233 -7.46 -4.71 4.78
C MET A 233 -7.60 -6.24 4.73
N VAL A 234 -7.37 -6.86 3.56
CA VAL A 234 -7.65 -8.29 3.34
C VAL A 234 -6.41 -9.16 3.11
N ARG A 235 -5.25 -8.54 2.82
CA ARG A 235 -4.02 -9.30 2.56
C ARG A 235 -3.62 -10.17 3.75
N HIS A 236 -3.11 -11.36 3.46
CA HIS A 236 -2.68 -12.39 4.41
C HIS A 236 -3.78 -13.00 5.28
N GLU A 237 -5.04 -12.57 5.17
CA GLU A 237 -6.16 -13.10 5.94
C GLU A 237 -6.88 -14.22 5.17
N MET A 238 -6.86 -15.44 5.73
CA MET A 238 -7.42 -16.62 5.04
C MET A 238 -8.93 -16.54 4.85
N ASP A 239 -9.67 -15.92 5.78
CA ASP A 239 -11.13 -15.72 5.69
C ASP A 239 -11.53 -14.65 4.66
N LYS A 240 -10.55 -13.94 4.06
CA LYS A 240 -10.76 -12.90 3.04
C LYS A 240 -10.40 -13.33 1.62
N LEU A 241 -10.21 -14.63 1.39
CA LEU A 241 -9.82 -15.16 0.07
C LEU A 241 -10.85 -14.88 -1.04
N SER A 242 -12.13 -14.72 -0.69
CA SER A 242 -13.16 -14.32 -1.65
C SER A 242 -12.92 -12.90 -2.17
N GLU A 243 -12.65 -11.95 -1.27
CA GLU A 243 -12.31 -10.57 -1.59
C GLU A 243 -11.00 -10.46 -2.38
N ILE A 244 -10.01 -11.31 -2.07
CA ILE A 244 -8.79 -11.45 -2.88
C ILE A 244 -9.13 -11.92 -4.31
N GLY A 245 -10.08 -12.84 -4.48
CA GLY A 245 -10.58 -13.26 -5.79
C GLY A 245 -11.11 -12.10 -6.63
N SER A 246 -11.95 -11.24 -6.04
CA SER A 246 -12.45 -10.01 -6.67
C SER A 246 -11.32 -9.06 -7.08
N LEU A 247 -10.31 -8.89 -6.21
CA LEU A 247 -9.14 -8.05 -6.52
C LEU A 247 -8.30 -8.64 -7.67
N LEU A 248 -8.06 -9.95 -7.68
CA LEU A 248 -7.33 -10.61 -8.77
C LEU A 248 -8.05 -10.43 -10.12
N HIS A 249 -9.39 -10.54 -10.13
CA HIS A 249 -10.19 -10.29 -11.33
C HIS A 249 -10.13 -8.83 -11.76
N PHE A 250 -10.30 -7.89 -10.82
CA PHE A 250 -10.19 -6.45 -11.10
C PHE A 250 -8.83 -6.09 -11.73
N TYR A 251 -7.75 -6.56 -11.10
CA TYR A 251 -6.38 -6.27 -11.55
C TYR A 251 -5.97 -7.07 -12.80
N ALA A 252 -6.66 -8.16 -13.12
CA ALA A 252 -6.48 -8.84 -14.41
C ALA A 252 -6.70 -7.89 -15.60
N VAL A 253 -7.68 -6.99 -15.46
CA VAL A 253 -8.06 -6.05 -16.51
C VAL A 253 -7.32 -4.71 -16.36
N THR A 254 -7.16 -4.21 -15.14
CA THR A 254 -6.75 -2.81 -14.87
C THR A 254 -5.28 -2.58 -14.55
N ASP A 255 -4.59 -3.56 -13.94
CA ASP A 255 -3.14 -3.52 -13.64
C ASP A 255 -2.63 -4.92 -13.27
N ARG A 256 -2.10 -5.60 -14.28
CA ARG A 256 -1.65 -6.98 -14.22
C ARG A 256 -0.46 -7.18 -13.29
N HIS A 257 0.40 -6.17 -13.14
CA HIS A 257 1.57 -6.24 -12.27
C HIS A 257 1.14 -6.29 -10.80
N THR A 258 0.21 -5.42 -10.41
CA THR A 258 -0.43 -5.48 -9.09
C THR A 258 -1.12 -6.83 -8.87
N GLY A 259 -1.87 -7.32 -9.87
CA GLY A 259 -2.55 -8.62 -9.79
C GLY A 259 -1.60 -9.80 -9.52
N VAL A 260 -0.44 -9.86 -10.18
CA VAL A 260 0.59 -10.90 -9.95
C VAL A 260 1.17 -10.82 -8.54
N THR A 261 1.33 -9.60 -8.04
CA THR A 261 1.86 -9.36 -6.71
C THR A 261 0.90 -9.89 -5.64
N ILE A 262 -0.39 -9.56 -5.75
CA ILE A 262 -1.47 -10.09 -4.91
C ILE A 262 -1.50 -11.63 -4.99
N PHE A 263 -1.49 -12.18 -6.21
CA PHE A 263 -1.50 -13.62 -6.44
C PHE A 263 -0.37 -14.32 -5.70
N ARG A 264 0.87 -13.81 -5.83
CA ARG A 264 2.05 -14.37 -5.18
C ARG A 264 1.90 -14.39 -3.67
N ASN A 265 1.44 -13.29 -3.09
CA ASN A 265 1.33 -13.11 -1.63
C ASN A 265 0.25 -14.02 -1.02
N GLU A 266 -0.86 -14.23 -1.75
CA GLU A 266 -2.04 -14.93 -1.24
C GLU A 266 -2.10 -16.42 -1.62
N LEU A 267 -1.22 -16.90 -2.51
CA LEU A 267 -1.22 -18.29 -2.96
C LEU A 267 -1.09 -19.29 -1.80
N ARG A 268 -0.35 -18.96 -0.74
CA ARG A 268 -0.21 -19.84 0.45
C ARG A 268 -1.56 -20.02 1.18
N ASN A 269 -2.36 -18.96 1.26
CA ASN A 269 -3.70 -19.01 1.83
C ASN A 269 -4.61 -19.88 0.96
N PHE A 270 -4.59 -19.68 -0.37
CA PHE A 270 -5.32 -20.53 -1.30
C PHE A 270 -4.95 -22.02 -1.18
N LEU A 271 -3.67 -22.35 -1.03
CA LEU A 271 -3.22 -23.74 -0.89
C LEU A 271 -3.67 -24.39 0.42
N SER A 272 -3.79 -23.60 1.48
CA SER A 272 -4.19 -24.07 2.82
C SER A 272 -5.70 -24.10 3.01
N CYS A 273 -6.44 -23.30 2.23
CA CYS A 273 -7.88 -23.15 2.32
C CYS A 273 -8.62 -24.43 1.89
N ARG A 274 -9.53 -24.91 2.76
CA ARG A 274 -10.43 -26.05 2.53
C ARG A 274 -11.86 -25.61 2.15
N ASN A 275 -12.19 -24.33 2.28
CA ASN A 275 -13.50 -23.77 1.90
C ASN A 275 -13.67 -23.78 0.37
N HIS A 276 -14.69 -24.46 -0.15
CA HIS A 276 -14.85 -24.62 -1.60
C HIS A 276 -15.25 -23.31 -2.31
N TRP A 277 -16.00 -22.43 -1.65
CA TRP A 277 -16.42 -21.15 -2.23
C TRP A 277 -15.25 -20.18 -2.32
N MET A 278 -14.50 -19.99 -1.23
CA MET A 278 -13.31 -19.13 -1.23
C MET A 278 -12.26 -19.59 -2.25
N ARG A 279 -12.04 -20.92 -2.35
CA ARG A 279 -11.16 -21.50 -3.38
C ARG A 279 -11.65 -21.21 -4.80
N PHE A 280 -12.96 -21.29 -5.03
CA PHE A 280 -13.55 -20.97 -6.32
C PHE A 280 -13.30 -19.50 -6.69
N GLN A 281 -13.60 -18.57 -5.79
CA GLN A 281 -13.41 -17.13 -6.03
C GLN A 281 -11.95 -16.79 -6.32
N PHE A 282 -11.01 -17.29 -5.52
CA PHE A 282 -9.58 -17.09 -5.76
C PHE A 282 -9.13 -17.69 -7.10
N ALA A 283 -9.52 -18.94 -7.39
CA ALA A 283 -9.13 -19.62 -8.63
C ALA A 283 -9.73 -18.94 -9.86
N ALA A 284 -10.97 -18.46 -9.79
CA ALA A 284 -11.60 -17.70 -10.86
C ALA A 284 -10.85 -16.39 -11.13
N GLY A 285 -10.52 -15.61 -10.09
CA GLY A 285 -9.73 -14.39 -10.22
C GLY A 285 -8.32 -14.64 -10.76
N ALA A 286 -7.62 -15.66 -10.26
CA ALA A 286 -6.29 -16.05 -10.75
C ALA A 286 -6.33 -16.53 -12.21
N TYR A 287 -7.36 -17.28 -12.60
CA TYR A 287 -7.60 -17.65 -13.99
C TYR A 287 -7.72 -16.40 -14.88
N ARG A 288 -8.56 -15.44 -14.49
CA ARG A 288 -8.73 -14.17 -15.21
C ARG A 288 -7.42 -13.41 -15.35
N LEU A 289 -6.65 -13.33 -14.27
CA LEU A 289 -5.32 -12.69 -14.26
C LEU A 289 -4.41 -13.29 -15.33
N PHE A 290 -4.21 -14.61 -15.32
CA PHE A 290 -3.30 -15.25 -16.28
C PHE A 290 -3.85 -15.34 -17.70
N ASP A 291 -5.17 -15.28 -17.89
CA ASP A 291 -5.77 -15.21 -19.23
C ASP A 291 -5.56 -13.84 -19.89
N HIS A 292 -5.51 -12.75 -19.10
CA HIS A 292 -5.24 -11.40 -19.59
C HIS A 292 -3.74 -11.09 -19.76
N MET A 293 -2.84 -12.03 -19.46
CA MET A 293 -1.40 -11.79 -19.53
C MET A 293 -0.83 -11.96 -20.94
N GLU A 294 -0.02 -10.99 -21.34
CA GLU A 294 0.73 -11.05 -22.60
C GLU A 294 2.02 -11.87 -22.46
N ALA A 295 2.70 -11.79 -21.31
CA ALA A 295 3.96 -12.50 -21.06
C ALA A 295 3.74 -14.02 -21.08
N GLU A 296 4.57 -14.75 -21.84
CA GLU A 296 4.50 -16.21 -21.92
C GLU A 296 5.09 -16.91 -20.68
N HIS A 297 6.04 -16.26 -20.01
CA HIS A 297 6.77 -16.81 -18.87
C HIS A 297 6.83 -15.80 -17.71
N PHE A 298 6.76 -16.31 -16.48
CA PHE A 298 6.87 -15.52 -15.26
C PHE A 298 7.96 -16.07 -14.35
N GLY A 299 8.81 -15.19 -13.83
CA GLY A 299 9.65 -15.49 -12.67
C GLY A 299 8.84 -15.23 -11.40
N LEU A 300 8.46 -16.26 -10.66
CA LEU A 300 7.68 -16.13 -9.41
C LEU A 300 8.21 -17.03 -8.31
N ILE A 301 8.36 -16.49 -7.11
CA ILE A 301 8.65 -17.30 -5.93
C ILE A 301 7.31 -17.74 -5.35
N LEU A 302 6.91 -18.95 -5.70
CA LEU A 302 5.69 -19.58 -5.22
C LEU A 302 6.02 -20.59 -4.10
N PRO A 303 5.08 -20.90 -3.19
CA PRO A 303 5.27 -21.90 -2.15
C PRO A 303 5.59 -23.28 -2.75
N GLN A 304 6.47 -24.05 -2.11
CA GLN A 304 6.87 -25.39 -2.58
C GLN A 304 5.69 -26.37 -2.64
N GLU A 305 4.65 -26.10 -1.86
CA GLU A 305 3.41 -26.87 -1.82
C GLU A 305 2.53 -26.63 -3.06
N PHE A 306 2.81 -25.61 -3.87
CA PHE A 306 2.06 -25.33 -5.09
C PHE A 306 2.27 -26.45 -6.13
N PRO A 307 1.21 -27.03 -6.73
CA PRO A 307 1.37 -28.18 -7.63
C PRO A 307 2.22 -27.94 -8.88
N LEU A 308 2.32 -26.70 -9.37
CA LEU A 308 3.18 -26.36 -10.51
C LEU A 308 4.57 -25.86 -10.08
N TRP A 309 4.86 -25.83 -8.78
CA TRP A 309 6.14 -25.37 -8.27
C TRP A 309 7.31 -26.11 -8.91
N ASN A 310 8.37 -25.36 -9.19
CA ASN A 310 9.61 -25.91 -9.70
C ASN A 310 10.82 -25.11 -9.16
N ASP A 311 11.97 -25.78 -9.08
CA ASP A 311 13.23 -25.20 -8.60
C ASP A 311 13.74 -24.03 -9.46
N SER A 312 13.23 -23.89 -10.69
CA SER A 312 13.62 -22.77 -11.57
C SER A 312 12.84 -21.49 -11.30
N HIS A 313 11.79 -21.52 -10.46
CA HIS A 313 10.88 -20.40 -10.20
C HIS A 313 10.36 -19.71 -11.49
N SER A 314 10.29 -20.47 -12.58
CA SER A 314 9.85 -20.01 -13.89
C SER A 314 8.61 -20.79 -14.30
N TYR A 315 7.55 -20.09 -14.67
CA TYR A 315 6.24 -20.69 -14.93
C TYR A 315 5.72 -20.23 -16.28
N GLN A 316 5.19 -21.17 -17.07
CA GLN A 316 4.49 -20.83 -18.30
C GLN A 316 3.11 -20.28 -17.97
N ARG A 317 2.73 -19.19 -18.64
CA ARG A 317 1.40 -18.57 -18.50
C ARG A 317 0.29 -19.58 -18.70
N ASP A 318 0.39 -20.39 -19.75
CA ASP A 318 -0.68 -21.32 -20.14
C ASP A 318 -0.88 -22.43 -19.11
N ASP A 319 0.18 -22.86 -18.41
CA ASP A 319 0.10 -23.84 -17.32
C ASP A 319 -0.60 -23.25 -16.09
N LEU A 320 -0.21 -22.02 -15.69
CA LEU A 320 -0.86 -21.31 -14.58
C LEU A 320 -2.34 -21.06 -14.88
N ARG A 321 -2.64 -20.49 -16.05
CA ARG A 321 -4.00 -20.26 -16.52
C ARG A 321 -4.82 -21.54 -16.48
N LYS A 322 -4.29 -22.63 -17.04
CA LYS A 322 -4.99 -23.91 -17.11
C LYS A 322 -5.26 -24.49 -15.71
N TYR A 323 -4.29 -24.44 -14.81
CA TYR A 323 -4.44 -24.95 -13.45
C TYR A 323 -5.59 -24.24 -12.71
N PHE A 324 -5.61 -22.90 -12.74
CA PHE A 324 -6.65 -22.14 -12.07
C PHE A 324 -8.01 -22.26 -12.76
N TYR A 325 -8.04 -22.35 -14.10
CA TYR A 325 -9.26 -22.63 -14.85
C TYR A 325 -9.86 -23.99 -14.47
N ASP A 326 -9.05 -25.06 -14.44
CA ASP A 326 -9.52 -26.41 -14.13
C ASP A 326 -10.07 -26.49 -12.71
N GLU A 327 -9.42 -25.87 -11.73
CA GLU A 327 -9.88 -25.79 -10.34
C GLU A 327 -11.21 -25.02 -10.24
N ALA A 328 -11.26 -23.81 -10.80
CA ALA A 328 -12.44 -22.95 -10.75
C ALA A 328 -13.64 -23.64 -11.44
N LYS A 329 -13.42 -24.22 -12.62
CA LYS A 329 -14.45 -24.94 -13.36
C LYS A 329 -14.98 -26.15 -12.59
N MET A 330 -14.08 -26.95 -12.01
CA MET A 330 -14.46 -28.13 -11.23
C MET A 330 -15.34 -27.76 -10.02
N LEU A 331 -15.03 -26.66 -9.34
CA LEU A 331 -15.84 -26.15 -8.23
C LEU A 331 -17.17 -25.57 -8.72
N ALA A 332 -17.14 -24.76 -9.79
CA ALA A 332 -18.33 -24.17 -10.40
C ALA A 332 -19.35 -25.25 -10.81
N GLU A 333 -18.92 -26.28 -11.56
CA GLU A 333 -19.79 -27.36 -12.02
C GLU A 333 -20.47 -28.10 -10.85
N LYS A 334 -19.78 -28.25 -9.71
CA LYS A 334 -20.33 -28.93 -8.52
C LYS A 334 -21.35 -28.08 -7.78
N PHE A 335 -21.10 -26.78 -7.64
CA PHE A 335 -22.07 -25.84 -7.05
C PHE A 335 -23.29 -25.67 -7.94
N ASP A 336 -23.09 -25.47 -9.25
CA ASP A 336 -24.14 -25.37 -10.26
C ASP A 336 -25.01 -26.64 -10.28
N ALA A 337 -24.39 -27.83 -10.21
CA ALA A 337 -25.13 -29.10 -10.09
C ALA A 337 -25.92 -29.23 -8.78
N ARG A 338 -25.37 -28.76 -7.64
CA ARG A 338 -26.10 -28.73 -6.36
C ARG A 338 -27.30 -27.79 -6.43
N ASN A 339 -27.11 -26.61 -7.03
CA ASN A 339 -28.10 -25.53 -7.10
C ASN A 339 -29.13 -25.75 -8.20
N GLY A 340 -28.81 -26.54 -9.24
CA GLY A 340 -29.68 -26.78 -10.39
C GLY A 340 -29.65 -25.69 -11.45
N ASN A 341 -28.54 -24.96 -11.58
CA ASN A 341 -28.35 -23.88 -12.56
C ASN A 341 -26.96 -23.93 -13.22
N THR A 342 -26.55 -22.85 -13.89
CA THR A 342 -25.24 -22.71 -14.60
C THR A 342 -24.53 -21.41 -14.26
N VAL A 343 -24.92 -20.74 -13.17
CA VAL A 343 -24.54 -19.34 -12.91
C VAL A 343 -23.02 -19.18 -12.79
N LEU A 344 -22.34 -20.08 -12.10
CA LEU A 344 -20.89 -19.98 -11.90
C LEU A 344 -20.11 -20.38 -13.15
N THR A 345 -20.56 -21.42 -13.86
CA THR A 345 -19.94 -21.83 -15.13
C THR A 345 -20.12 -20.81 -16.24
N ASP A 346 -21.28 -20.14 -16.30
CA ASP A 346 -21.54 -19.02 -17.21
C ASP A 346 -20.64 -17.82 -16.87
N SER A 347 -20.46 -17.51 -15.57
CA SER A 347 -19.56 -16.44 -15.11
C SER A 347 -18.10 -16.68 -15.51
N LEU A 348 -17.60 -17.91 -15.45
CA LEU A 348 -16.24 -18.24 -15.91
C LEU A 348 -16.05 -18.10 -17.42
N SER A 349 -17.15 -18.17 -18.19
CA SER A 349 -17.12 -18.12 -19.66
C SER A 349 -17.46 -16.73 -20.21
N ALA A 350 -17.89 -15.80 -19.36
CA ALA A 350 -18.21 -14.43 -19.76
C ALA A 350 -16.95 -13.67 -20.17
N ASP A 351 -17.06 -12.84 -21.21
CA ASP A 351 -16.01 -11.89 -21.56
C ASP A 351 -16.05 -10.70 -20.58
N ASP A 352 -14.86 -10.20 -20.22
CA ASP A 352 -14.75 -9.00 -19.40
C ASP A 352 -15.07 -7.76 -20.26
N PRO A 353 -15.91 -6.82 -19.78
CA PRO A 353 -16.16 -5.58 -20.50
C PRO A 353 -14.85 -4.83 -20.76
N ALA A 354 -14.73 -4.24 -21.95
CA ALA A 354 -13.53 -3.50 -22.32
C ALA A 354 -13.21 -2.40 -21.30
N TYR A 355 -11.96 -2.35 -20.87
CA TYR A 355 -11.41 -1.27 -20.05
C TYR A 355 -10.91 -0.16 -20.97
N ASP A 356 -11.54 1.01 -20.88
CA ASP A 356 -11.09 2.22 -21.56
C ASP A 356 -9.98 2.87 -20.73
N GLU A 357 -8.76 2.39 -20.95
CA GLU A 357 -7.54 2.87 -20.29
C GLU A 357 -7.37 4.39 -20.45
N GLU A 358 -7.65 4.94 -21.64
CA GLU A 358 -7.55 6.37 -21.91
C GLU A 358 -8.58 7.18 -21.12
N ALA A 359 -9.83 6.75 -21.02
CA ALA A 359 -10.86 7.50 -20.30
C ALA A 359 -10.73 7.40 -18.77
N VAL A 360 -10.34 6.23 -18.25
CA VAL A 360 -10.32 5.96 -16.80
C VAL A 360 -9.00 6.38 -16.16
N ASP A 361 -7.86 6.06 -16.77
CA ASP A 361 -6.59 6.36 -16.12
C ASP A 361 -6.32 7.87 -16.10
N MET A 362 -6.72 8.63 -17.11
CA MET A 362 -6.44 10.08 -17.21
C MET A 362 -6.94 10.94 -16.03
N ILE A 363 -7.94 10.46 -15.28
CA ILE A 363 -8.57 11.24 -14.20
C ILE A 363 -8.18 10.77 -12.80
N HIS A 364 -7.47 9.66 -12.64
CA HIS A 364 -7.01 9.19 -11.32
C HIS A 364 -5.64 9.75 -10.97
N GLY A 365 -5.36 9.98 -9.68
CA GLY A 365 -4.04 10.45 -9.21
C GLY A 365 -2.90 9.45 -9.41
N ASP A 366 -3.27 8.19 -9.65
CA ASP A 366 -2.38 7.09 -9.92
C ASP A 366 -1.91 7.08 -11.37
N ALA A 367 -0.71 6.57 -11.57
CA ALA A 367 -0.14 6.31 -12.89
C ALA A 367 0.41 4.88 -12.96
N GLU A 368 0.56 4.36 -14.17
CA GLU A 368 1.34 3.15 -14.39
C GLU A 368 2.75 3.34 -13.80
N GLN A 369 3.15 2.41 -12.93
CA GLN A 369 4.41 2.54 -12.23
C GLN A 369 5.58 2.20 -13.16
N THR A 370 6.49 3.16 -13.35
CA THR A 370 7.73 2.92 -14.09
C THR A 370 8.83 2.39 -13.17
N PRO A 371 9.73 1.52 -13.64
CA PRO A 371 10.80 1.02 -12.77
C PRO A 371 11.79 2.12 -12.38
N SER A 372 12.37 2.01 -11.18
CA SER A 372 13.46 2.87 -10.74
C SER A 372 14.78 2.45 -11.40
N VAL A 373 15.48 3.39 -12.02
CA VAL A 373 16.70 3.14 -12.79
C VAL A 373 17.86 3.93 -12.20
N ILE A 374 18.80 3.21 -11.58
CA ILE A 374 20.01 3.79 -10.97
C ILE A 374 21.23 3.09 -11.55
N ALA A 375 22.27 3.84 -11.93
CA ALA A 375 23.52 3.28 -12.42
C ALA A 375 24.72 3.68 -11.56
N ALA A 376 25.57 2.70 -11.24
CA ALA A 376 26.87 2.93 -10.61
C ALA A 376 27.91 3.32 -11.67
N VAL A 377 28.59 4.46 -11.48
CA VAL A 377 29.68 4.90 -12.36
C VAL A 377 30.97 4.24 -11.93
N CYS A 378 31.44 3.29 -12.74
CA CYS A 378 32.55 2.41 -12.39
C CYS A 378 33.85 2.89 -13.04
N PRO A 379 34.88 3.31 -12.27
CA PRO A 379 36.19 3.65 -12.83
C PRO A 379 36.78 2.52 -13.68
N THR A 380 36.55 1.29 -13.24
CA THR A 380 36.84 0.05 -13.96
C THR A 380 35.61 -0.83 -13.86
N LEU A 381 35.11 -1.32 -15.00
CA LEU A 381 34.00 -2.26 -15.01
C LEU A 381 34.47 -3.60 -14.41
N PRO A 382 33.57 -4.37 -13.76
CA PRO A 382 33.94 -5.69 -13.26
C PRO A 382 34.40 -6.59 -14.41
N ASP A 383 35.57 -7.22 -14.28
CA ASP A 383 36.12 -8.17 -15.25
C ASP A 383 35.12 -9.30 -15.60
N VAL A 384 34.28 -9.69 -14.62
CA VAL A 384 33.23 -10.70 -14.76
C VAL A 384 31.97 -10.31 -13.97
N LEU A 385 31.01 -9.65 -14.64
CA LEU A 385 29.65 -9.47 -14.12
C LEU A 385 28.76 -10.60 -14.63
N THR A 386 28.44 -11.57 -13.76
CA THR A 386 27.65 -12.77 -14.08
C THR A 386 26.67 -13.08 -12.96
N THR A 387 25.69 -13.96 -13.21
CA THR A 387 24.77 -14.43 -12.16
C THR A 387 25.51 -15.05 -10.98
N GLU A 388 26.60 -15.79 -11.22
CA GLU A 388 27.42 -16.42 -10.18
C GLU A 388 28.22 -15.41 -9.37
N SER A 389 28.84 -14.41 -10.01
CA SER A 389 29.61 -13.39 -9.29
C SER A 389 28.71 -12.51 -8.42
N VAL A 390 27.52 -12.15 -8.90
CA VAL A 390 26.52 -11.42 -8.09
C VAL A 390 26.03 -12.26 -6.92
N ARG A 391 25.64 -13.53 -7.15
CA ARG A 391 25.21 -14.45 -6.08
C ARG A 391 26.23 -14.56 -4.96
N LYS A 392 27.49 -14.77 -5.34
CA LYS A 392 28.59 -14.89 -4.40
C LYS A 392 28.73 -13.63 -3.53
N THR A 393 28.66 -12.43 -4.12
CA THR A 393 28.72 -11.18 -3.35
C THR A 393 27.57 -11.07 -2.35
N LEU A 394 26.35 -11.44 -2.74
CA LEU A 394 25.18 -11.41 -1.84
C LEU A 394 25.32 -12.43 -0.69
N GLU A 395 25.80 -13.64 -0.99
CA GLU A 395 26.05 -14.69 0.01
C GLU A 395 27.14 -14.30 1.02
N GLU A 396 28.21 -13.64 0.56
CA GLU A 396 29.30 -13.17 1.43
C GLU A 396 28.86 -12.03 2.36
N ASP A 397 27.98 -11.14 1.90
CA ASP A 397 27.41 -10.06 2.72
C ASP A 397 26.38 -10.58 3.73
N GLY A 398 25.55 -11.54 3.33
CA GLY A 398 24.58 -12.20 4.20
C GLY A 398 23.33 -11.39 4.53
N ARG A 399 23.21 -10.11 4.13
CA ARG A 399 21.95 -9.34 4.23
C ARG A 399 20.99 -9.59 3.07
N PHE A 400 21.49 -10.06 1.93
CA PHE A 400 20.69 -10.35 0.75
C PHE A 400 20.87 -11.78 0.27
N SER A 401 19.89 -12.29 -0.46
CA SER A 401 20.01 -13.56 -1.18
C SER A 401 19.34 -13.49 -2.54
N ALA A 402 20.03 -13.98 -3.58
CA ALA A 402 19.44 -14.12 -4.90
C ALA A 402 18.61 -15.41 -4.95
N VAL A 403 17.29 -15.25 -5.02
CA VAL A 403 16.35 -16.35 -5.08
C VAL A 403 16.27 -16.91 -6.50
N LEU A 404 16.15 -16.02 -7.49
CA LEU A 404 16.24 -16.33 -8.91
C LEU A 404 17.39 -15.57 -9.53
N ALA A 405 18.09 -16.20 -10.48
CA ALA A 405 19.06 -15.52 -11.32
C ALA A 405 19.01 -16.12 -12.72
N HIS A 406 18.90 -15.27 -13.72
CA HIS A 406 18.92 -15.63 -15.13
C HIS A 406 19.79 -14.62 -15.91
N ALA A 407 20.39 -15.05 -17.01
CA ALA A 407 21.13 -14.18 -17.90
C ALA A 407 20.50 -14.26 -19.29
N GLU A 408 20.11 -13.11 -19.84
CA GLU A 408 19.65 -13.00 -21.23
C GLU A 408 20.86 -12.68 -22.11
N GLU A 409 21.51 -13.74 -22.60
CA GLU A 409 22.79 -13.64 -23.33
C GLU A 409 22.72 -12.73 -24.57
N GLU A 410 21.58 -12.70 -25.26
CA GLU A 410 21.39 -11.85 -26.46
C GLU A 410 21.47 -10.35 -26.15
N ARG A 411 21.09 -9.93 -24.94
CA ARG A 411 21.05 -8.53 -24.51
C ARG A 411 22.12 -8.17 -23.48
N GLY A 412 22.90 -9.16 -23.01
CA GLY A 412 23.91 -8.96 -21.97
C GLY A 412 23.31 -8.52 -20.63
N MET A 413 22.07 -8.93 -20.34
CA MET A 413 21.33 -8.53 -19.13
C MET A 413 21.34 -9.65 -18.11
N LEU A 414 21.51 -9.29 -16.84
CA LEU A 414 21.34 -10.21 -15.71
C LEU A 414 20.06 -9.86 -14.99
N ILE A 415 19.18 -10.83 -14.79
CA ILE A 415 17.88 -10.66 -14.14
C ILE A 415 17.88 -11.48 -12.86
N PHE A 416 17.50 -10.85 -11.76
CA PHE A 416 17.46 -11.44 -10.44
C PHE A 416 16.13 -11.19 -9.75
N GLN A 417 15.77 -12.11 -8.86
CA GLN A 417 14.89 -11.80 -7.74
C GLN A 417 15.72 -11.87 -6.48
N ILE A 418 15.82 -10.75 -5.75
CA ILE A 418 16.70 -10.62 -4.59
C ILE A 418 15.83 -10.39 -3.35
N ALA A 419 16.01 -11.24 -2.34
CA ALA A 419 15.37 -11.14 -1.05
C ALA A 419 16.30 -10.48 -0.02
N GLU A 420 15.72 -9.71 0.90
CA GLU A 420 16.41 -9.25 2.11
C GLU A 420 16.33 -10.34 3.19
N ASN A 421 17.47 -10.85 3.64
CA ASN A 421 17.55 -11.91 4.64
C ASN A 421 16.99 -11.38 5.97
N ASN A 422 16.07 -12.14 6.60
CA ASN A 422 15.20 -11.80 7.74
C ASN A 422 13.83 -11.19 7.40
N ALA A 423 13.50 -10.97 6.12
CA ALA A 423 12.16 -10.60 5.67
C ALA A 423 11.76 -11.47 4.47
N ALA A 424 11.16 -12.64 4.75
CA ALA A 424 10.77 -13.63 3.74
C ALA A 424 9.83 -13.09 2.63
N GLU A 425 9.28 -11.89 2.81
CA GLU A 425 8.31 -11.23 1.92
C GLU A 425 8.89 -10.00 1.17
N ASN A 426 10.14 -9.61 1.45
CA ASN A 426 10.81 -8.47 0.78
C ASN A 426 11.69 -8.96 -0.37
N ILE A 427 11.03 -9.31 -1.48
CA ILE A 427 11.68 -9.72 -2.72
C ILE A 427 11.55 -8.59 -3.75
N TYR A 428 12.65 -8.23 -4.39
CA TYR A 428 12.71 -7.23 -5.45
C TYR A 428 13.16 -7.86 -6.76
N GLN A 429 12.51 -7.47 -7.86
CA GLN A 429 12.98 -7.77 -9.21
C GLN A 429 14.09 -6.78 -9.59
N VAL A 430 15.25 -7.31 -9.97
CA VAL A 430 16.42 -6.51 -10.30
C VAL A 430 16.98 -6.95 -11.63
N MET A 431 17.14 -6.01 -12.55
CA MET A 431 17.88 -6.21 -13.79
C MET A 431 19.17 -5.38 -13.78
N LEU A 432 20.30 -6.02 -14.04
CA LEU A 432 21.62 -5.40 -14.16
C LEU A 432 22.11 -5.46 -15.61
N VAL A 433 22.63 -4.35 -16.12
CA VAL A 433 23.21 -4.28 -17.47
C VAL A 433 24.34 -3.25 -17.53
N CYS A 434 25.44 -3.59 -18.21
CA CYS A 434 26.54 -2.65 -18.45
C CYS A 434 26.21 -1.72 -19.61
N GLN A 435 26.51 -0.42 -19.47
CA GLN A 435 26.30 0.61 -20.48
C GLN A 435 27.48 1.59 -20.53
N PRO A 436 27.67 2.33 -21.63
CA PRO A 436 28.60 3.46 -21.67
C PRO A 436 28.22 4.56 -20.66
N VAL A 437 29.20 5.34 -20.22
CA VAL A 437 28.96 6.49 -19.33
C VAL A 437 28.14 7.55 -20.08
N PRO A 438 26.96 7.95 -19.58
CA PRO A 438 26.21 9.06 -20.17
C PRO A 438 26.87 10.41 -19.89
N PRO A 439 26.49 11.49 -20.60
CA PRO A 439 26.95 12.84 -20.28
C PRO A 439 26.55 13.24 -18.86
N ILE A 440 27.52 13.65 -18.03
CA ILE A 440 27.25 14.08 -16.64
C ILE A 440 26.27 15.26 -16.56
N GLY A 441 26.27 16.14 -17.56
CA GLY A 441 25.39 17.31 -17.63
C GLY A 441 23.89 16.98 -17.76
N ASP A 442 23.55 15.74 -18.06
CA ASP A 442 22.16 15.26 -18.10
C ASP A 442 21.56 15.06 -16.69
N PHE A 443 22.40 15.12 -15.65
CA PHE A 443 22.05 14.83 -14.26
C PHE A 443 22.35 16.00 -13.35
N ARG A 444 21.37 16.38 -12.53
CA ARG A 444 21.54 17.43 -11.52
C ARG A 444 22.12 16.84 -10.24
N PRO A 445 23.19 17.40 -9.65
CA PRO A 445 23.68 16.98 -8.34
C PRO A 445 22.58 17.05 -7.27
N ALA A 446 22.35 15.95 -6.55
CA ALA A 446 21.37 15.87 -5.47
C ALA A 446 21.85 16.61 -4.21
N SER A 447 23.16 16.73 -4.05
CA SER A 447 23.84 17.56 -3.05
C SER A 447 25.17 18.04 -3.65
N PRO A 448 25.89 18.99 -3.01
CA PRO A 448 27.17 19.48 -3.52
C PRO A 448 28.15 18.33 -3.81
N ILE A 449 28.84 18.41 -4.95
CA ILE A 449 29.84 17.41 -5.38
C ILE A 449 31.23 18.03 -5.35
N ALA A 450 32.26 17.22 -5.10
CA ALA A 450 33.64 17.65 -5.23
C ALA A 450 33.99 17.96 -6.70
N ASP A 451 34.94 18.88 -6.91
CA ASP A 451 35.31 19.39 -8.24
C ASP A 451 35.88 18.27 -9.16
N ASP A 452 36.49 17.24 -8.60
CA ASP A 452 37.11 16.13 -9.32
C ASP A 452 36.12 15.04 -9.74
N VAL A 453 34.88 15.05 -9.23
CA VAL A 453 33.85 14.06 -9.59
C VAL A 453 33.55 14.10 -11.08
N ALA A 454 33.52 15.28 -11.69
CA ALA A 454 33.28 15.41 -13.13
C ALA A 454 34.37 14.74 -13.97
N ASP A 455 35.63 14.94 -13.60
CA ASP A 455 36.78 14.30 -14.25
C ASP A 455 36.78 12.79 -14.00
N ALA A 456 36.44 12.34 -12.79
CA ALA A 456 36.35 10.92 -12.44
C ALA A 456 35.27 10.20 -13.25
N VAL A 457 34.09 10.82 -13.39
CA VAL A 457 32.98 10.31 -14.21
C VAL A 457 33.39 10.26 -15.69
N GLN A 458 34.03 11.30 -16.21
CA GLN A 458 34.45 11.33 -17.61
C GLN A 458 35.50 10.26 -17.95
N ASN A 459 36.35 9.90 -16.98
CA ASN A 459 37.41 8.90 -17.14
C ASN A 459 36.97 7.48 -16.75
N ALA A 460 35.73 7.28 -16.30
CA ALA A 460 35.21 5.96 -15.94
C ALA A 460 35.05 5.06 -17.17
N GLU A 461 35.29 3.76 -16.99
CA GLU A 461 35.19 2.77 -18.07
C GLU A 461 33.73 2.56 -18.55
N GLY A 462 32.77 2.64 -17.63
CA GLY A 462 31.36 2.46 -17.93
C GLY A 462 30.47 2.61 -16.71
N VAL A 463 29.19 2.31 -16.90
CA VAL A 463 28.20 2.25 -15.81
C VAL A 463 27.56 0.88 -15.76
N VAL A 464 27.18 0.45 -14.56
CA VAL A 464 26.27 -0.70 -14.39
C VAL A 464 24.91 -0.17 -13.98
N VAL A 465 23.93 -0.33 -14.87
CA VAL A 465 22.55 0.12 -14.69
C VAL A 465 21.76 -0.96 -13.96
N CYS A 466 21.05 -0.56 -12.91
CA CYS A 466 20.08 -1.36 -12.17
C CYS A 466 18.67 -0.83 -12.43
N VAL A 467 17.83 -1.66 -13.01
CA VAL A 467 16.39 -1.42 -13.19
C VAL A 467 15.62 -2.23 -12.15
N MET A 468 14.79 -1.56 -11.37
CA MET A 468 14.07 -2.16 -10.24
C MET A 468 12.68 -1.52 -10.06
N PRO A 469 11.59 -2.21 -10.40
CA PRO A 469 10.23 -1.80 -10.03
C PRO A 469 10.07 -1.69 -8.51
N PHE A 470 9.31 -0.71 -8.04
CA PHE A 470 9.00 -0.57 -6.61
C PHE A 470 7.84 -1.48 -6.18
N GLU A 471 6.98 -1.88 -7.11
CA GLU A 471 5.80 -2.69 -6.87
C GLU A 471 4.88 -2.03 -5.81
N GLU A 472 4.24 -2.84 -4.96
CA GLU A 472 3.43 -2.39 -3.81
C GLU A 472 4.28 -1.92 -2.60
N LYS A 473 5.60 -1.91 -2.72
CA LYS A 473 6.50 -1.58 -1.59
C LYS A 473 6.48 -0.09 -1.32
N GLN A 474 6.74 0.27 -0.06
CA GLN A 474 6.89 1.67 0.33
C GLN A 474 8.04 2.30 -0.49
N PRO A 475 7.82 3.40 -1.25
CA PRO A 475 8.80 3.85 -2.25
C PRO A 475 10.19 4.21 -1.69
N ASP A 476 10.26 4.81 -0.51
CA ASP A 476 11.52 5.15 0.16
C ASP A 476 12.28 3.90 0.63
N LEU A 477 11.59 2.86 1.11
CA LEU A 477 12.20 1.58 1.44
C LEU A 477 12.72 0.85 0.19
N ALA A 478 11.95 0.87 -0.90
CA ALA A 478 12.40 0.31 -2.17
C ALA A 478 13.65 1.03 -2.69
N LEU A 479 13.64 2.38 -2.74
CA LEU A 479 14.82 3.15 -3.11
C LEU A 479 16.02 2.84 -2.19
N HIS A 480 15.79 2.70 -0.89
CA HIS A 480 16.84 2.36 0.08
C HIS A 480 17.47 0.99 -0.22
N PHE A 481 16.63 -0.01 -0.50
CA PHE A 481 17.09 -1.34 -0.93
C PHE A 481 17.95 -1.23 -2.20
N GLN A 482 17.50 -0.49 -3.22
CA GLN A 482 18.25 -0.32 -4.47
C GLN A 482 19.62 0.29 -4.22
N LEU A 483 19.71 1.33 -3.38
CA LEU A 483 20.96 1.99 -3.01
C LEU A 483 21.89 1.05 -2.22
N LYS A 484 21.35 0.30 -1.25
CA LYS A 484 22.11 -0.71 -0.48
C LYS A 484 22.70 -1.78 -1.39
N LEU A 485 21.90 -2.31 -2.30
CA LEU A 485 22.33 -3.32 -3.26
C LEU A 485 23.40 -2.78 -4.21
N MET A 486 23.18 -1.60 -4.78
CA MET A 486 24.14 -1.00 -5.72
C MET A 486 25.47 -0.67 -5.06
N ASN A 487 25.45 -0.15 -3.83
CA ASN A 487 26.66 0.11 -3.07
C ASN A 487 27.41 -1.18 -2.68
N LEU A 488 26.68 -2.25 -2.38
CA LEU A 488 27.29 -3.55 -2.12
C LEU A 488 27.97 -4.14 -3.35
N LEU A 489 27.31 -4.08 -4.52
CA LEU A 489 27.84 -4.64 -5.76
C LEU A 489 28.97 -3.80 -6.35
N PHE A 490 28.92 -2.47 -6.18
CA PHE A 490 29.87 -1.53 -6.79
C PHE A 490 30.42 -0.51 -5.77
N PRO A 491 31.10 -0.96 -4.70
CA PRO A 491 31.57 -0.08 -3.63
C PRO A 491 32.65 0.94 -4.07
N GLY A 492 33.29 0.71 -5.23
CA GLY A 492 34.28 1.62 -5.82
C GLY A 492 33.70 2.59 -6.85
N ALA A 493 32.38 2.70 -6.97
CA ALA A 493 31.75 3.66 -7.87
C ALA A 493 32.09 5.10 -7.46
N VAL A 494 32.40 5.96 -8.43
CA VAL A 494 32.76 7.38 -8.17
C VAL A 494 31.54 8.29 -8.06
N ALA A 495 30.41 7.85 -8.61
CA ALA A 495 29.11 8.50 -8.47
C ALA A 495 28.00 7.50 -8.86
N TYR A 496 26.74 7.88 -8.64
CA TYR A 496 25.60 7.14 -9.14
C TYR A 496 24.67 8.06 -9.94
N PHE A 497 24.22 7.59 -11.09
CA PHE A 497 23.22 8.27 -11.91
C PHE A 497 21.84 7.69 -11.64
N ASP A 498 20.94 8.49 -11.07
CA ASP A 498 19.52 8.18 -11.02
C ASP A 498 18.86 8.71 -12.30
N TYR A 499 18.57 7.79 -13.23
CA TYR A 499 17.95 8.12 -14.51
C TYR A 499 16.48 8.50 -14.34
N SER A 500 15.76 7.81 -13.46
CA SER A 500 14.33 8.03 -13.20
C SER A 500 14.07 9.46 -12.70
N ARG A 501 14.99 10.01 -11.91
CA ARG A 501 14.86 11.34 -11.26
C ARG A 501 15.82 12.38 -11.86
N ARG A 502 16.69 11.97 -12.80
CA ARG A 502 17.73 12.80 -13.42
C ARG A 502 18.64 13.46 -12.36
N LYS A 503 19.04 12.65 -11.36
CA LYS A 503 19.90 13.08 -10.25
C LYS A 503 21.28 12.43 -10.34
N LEU A 504 22.31 13.19 -10.03
CA LEU A 504 23.65 12.69 -9.74
C LEU A 504 23.77 12.55 -8.22
N LEU A 505 23.91 11.31 -7.75
CA LEU A 505 24.07 10.97 -6.35
C LEU A 505 25.57 10.81 -6.04
N PRO A 506 26.10 11.58 -5.07
CA PRO A 506 27.50 11.44 -4.64
C PRO A 506 27.79 10.05 -4.06
N ALA A 507 28.94 9.48 -4.40
CA ALA A 507 29.30 8.15 -3.90
C ALA A 507 29.39 8.10 -2.36
N GLY A 508 29.95 9.13 -1.73
CA GLY A 508 29.98 9.24 -0.27
C GLY A 508 28.58 9.28 0.37
N TRP A 509 27.63 9.96 -0.27
CA TRP A 509 26.24 9.96 0.17
C TRP A 509 25.60 8.57 0.07
N VAL A 510 25.75 7.89 -1.07
CA VAL A 510 25.21 6.53 -1.27
C VAL A 510 25.84 5.54 -0.28
N ALA A 511 27.12 5.67 0.02
CA ALA A 511 27.81 4.84 1.00
C ALA A 511 27.25 5.02 2.42
N LEU A 512 27.03 6.27 2.88
CA LEU A 512 26.38 6.50 4.17
C LEU A 512 24.93 6.03 4.16
N GLN A 513 24.21 6.24 3.06
CA GLN A 513 22.82 5.82 2.92
C GLN A 513 22.68 4.29 2.95
N ALA A 514 23.65 3.55 2.41
CA ALA A 514 23.66 2.09 2.41
C ALA A 514 23.99 1.46 3.79
N GLN A 515 24.57 2.24 4.71
CA GLN A 515 24.96 1.80 6.05
C GLN A 515 23.87 2.06 7.10
N THR A 516 23.04 3.07 6.89
CA THR A 516 21.94 3.42 7.80
C THR A 516 20.71 2.54 7.62
N ASP A 517 19.91 2.42 8.67
CA ASP A 517 18.54 1.87 8.63
C ASP A 517 17.48 2.95 8.37
N VAL A 518 17.88 4.23 8.30
CA VAL A 518 16.98 5.34 7.97
C VAL A 518 16.82 5.43 6.45
N PRO A 519 15.61 5.28 5.89
CA PRO A 519 15.39 5.39 4.46
C PRO A 519 15.66 6.81 3.94
N PRO A 520 15.97 6.99 2.64
CA PRO A 520 16.17 8.31 2.06
C PRO A 520 15.03 9.28 2.37
N LEU A 521 15.35 10.57 2.43
CA LEU A 521 14.35 11.63 2.53
C LEU A 521 13.44 11.63 1.30
N VAL A 522 12.21 12.11 1.46
CA VAL A 522 11.15 12.04 0.42
C VAL A 522 11.55 12.79 -0.85
N ASP A 523 12.34 13.86 -0.72
CA ASP A 523 12.87 14.62 -1.85
C ASP A 523 13.82 13.79 -2.74
N TYR A 524 14.32 12.63 -2.29
CA TYR A 524 15.07 11.69 -3.14
C TYR A 524 14.17 10.80 -4.00
N LEU A 525 12.84 10.80 -3.80
CA LEU A 525 11.89 10.05 -4.62
C LEU A 525 11.49 10.76 -5.91
N TYR A 526 11.77 12.06 -6.02
CA TYR A 526 11.52 12.83 -7.23
C TYR A 526 12.58 13.92 -7.41
N ASN A 527 12.49 14.66 -8.50
CA ASN A 527 13.25 15.88 -8.76
C ASN A 527 12.32 16.96 -9.30
N LEU A 528 12.66 18.22 -9.07
CA LEU A 528 11.98 19.35 -9.72
C LEU A 528 12.77 19.79 -10.93
N GLN A 529 12.15 19.70 -12.11
CA GLN A 529 12.69 20.21 -13.35
C GLN A 529 12.06 21.57 -13.67
N LEU A 530 12.92 22.56 -13.87
CA LEU A 530 12.54 23.92 -14.20
C LEU A 530 12.88 24.17 -15.67
N HIS A 531 11.85 24.51 -16.43
CA HIS A 531 11.89 24.70 -17.87
C HIS A 531 11.52 26.15 -18.18
N GLY A 532 12.33 26.83 -18.97
CA GLY A 532 12.14 28.24 -19.30
C GLY A 532 12.94 28.65 -20.53
N ASN A 533 12.72 29.88 -20.99
CA ASN A 533 13.53 30.47 -22.05
C ASN A 533 14.05 31.86 -21.65
N ASP A 534 15.08 32.34 -22.34
CA ASP A 534 15.70 33.64 -22.04
C ASP A 534 14.81 34.84 -22.40
N SER A 535 13.88 34.65 -23.32
CA SER A 535 13.00 35.69 -23.86
C SER A 535 11.74 35.98 -23.03
N SER A 536 11.44 35.14 -22.04
CA SER A 536 10.22 35.19 -21.23
C SER A 536 10.56 35.08 -19.75
N ASP A 537 9.69 35.62 -18.90
CA ASP A 537 9.75 35.41 -17.45
C ASP A 537 9.01 34.14 -17.01
N ALA A 538 8.30 33.50 -17.94
CA ALA A 538 7.53 32.31 -17.66
C ALA A 538 8.42 31.07 -17.45
N LEU A 539 8.02 30.27 -16.46
CA LEU A 539 8.61 28.98 -16.13
C LEU A 539 7.53 27.91 -16.11
N TRP A 540 7.91 26.73 -16.62
CA TRP A 540 7.20 25.48 -16.42
C TRP A 540 7.99 24.64 -15.42
N ILE A 541 7.36 24.24 -14.33
CA ILE A 541 7.96 23.42 -13.30
C ILE A 541 7.23 22.09 -13.27
N LYS A 542 7.96 20.98 -13.32
CA LYS A 542 7.38 19.63 -13.18
C LYS A 542 8.17 18.78 -12.20
N THR A 543 7.49 17.83 -11.56
CA THR A 543 8.16 16.72 -10.90
C THR A 543 8.70 15.73 -11.94
N GLN A 544 9.71 14.95 -11.53
CA GLN A 544 10.26 13.83 -12.28
C GLN A 544 10.62 12.71 -11.30
N GLY A 545 9.97 11.56 -11.43
CA GLY A 545 10.19 10.36 -10.62
C GLY A 545 9.01 9.92 -9.76
N LEU A 546 7.91 10.68 -9.72
CA LEU A 546 6.69 10.28 -9.01
C LEU A 546 6.05 9.04 -9.65
N GLN A 547 6.23 8.85 -10.96
CA GLN A 547 5.78 7.64 -11.66
C GLN A 547 6.43 6.36 -11.11
N CYS A 548 7.67 6.41 -10.61
CA CYS A 548 8.26 5.25 -9.94
C CYS A 548 7.54 4.87 -8.65
N CYS A 549 6.76 5.80 -8.09
CA CYS A 549 5.94 5.59 -6.90
C CYS A 549 4.48 5.25 -7.26
N GLY A 550 4.16 5.06 -8.55
CA GLY A 550 2.80 4.79 -9.04
C GLY A 550 1.90 6.04 -9.08
N LEU A 551 2.51 7.23 -9.15
CA LEU A 551 1.83 8.52 -9.08
C LEU A 551 2.08 9.35 -10.34
N ARG A 552 1.15 10.25 -10.67
CA ARG A 552 1.33 11.19 -11.78
C ARG A 552 2.39 12.22 -11.47
N GLU A 553 3.12 12.65 -12.51
CA GLU A 553 3.93 13.85 -12.38
C GLU A 553 3.03 15.07 -12.25
N ILE A 554 3.41 16.00 -11.38
CA ILE A 554 2.67 17.22 -11.08
C ILE A 554 3.38 18.40 -11.73
N GLU A 555 2.60 19.26 -12.38
CA GLU A 555 3.10 20.38 -13.17
C GLU A 555 2.49 21.72 -12.73
N ILE A 556 3.31 22.78 -12.78
CA ILE A 556 2.92 24.18 -12.72
C ILE A 556 3.35 24.81 -14.05
N LEU A 557 2.39 25.19 -14.90
CA LEU A 557 2.68 25.65 -16.26
C LEU A 557 3.02 27.15 -16.36
N ASP A 558 2.58 27.94 -15.39
CA ASP A 558 2.67 29.41 -15.39
C ASP A 558 3.36 29.98 -14.16
N ALA A 559 4.45 29.35 -13.72
CA ALA A 559 5.35 29.94 -12.74
C ALA A 559 6.15 31.12 -13.36
N ASP A 560 6.79 31.93 -12.52
CA ASP A 560 7.61 33.07 -12.94
C ASP A 560 9.01 33.04 -12.29
N LYS A 561 10.02 33.67 -12.92
CA LYS A 561 11.40 33.64 -12.41
C LYS A 561 11.58 34.48 -11.14
N GLN A 562 10.70 35.43 -10.84
CA GLN A 562 10.78 36.22 -9.61
C GLN A 562 10.43 35.37 -8.39
N ASN A 563 9.40 34.51 -8.50
CA ASN A 563 8.83 33.74 -7.40
C ASN A 563 9.15 32.23 -7.50
N TYR A 564 9.98 31.80 -8.45
CA TYR A 564 10.25 30.37 -8.69
C TYR A 564 10.59 29.54 -7.43
N PRO A 565 11.36 30.03 -6.42
CA PRO A 565 11.65 29.22 -5.24
C PRO A 565 10.37 28.92 -4.45
N ARG A 566 9.43 29.86 -4.40
CA ARG A 566 8.14 29.70 -3.69
C ARG A 566 7.22 28.70 -4.39
N TYR A 567 7.25 28.68 -5.73
CA TYR A 567 6.56 27.64 -6.50
C TYR A 567 7.18 26.26 -6.25
N CYS A 568 8.51 26.17 -6.17
CA CYS A 568 9.20 24.93 -5.82
C CYS A 568 8.83 24.46 -4.41
N ASP A 569 8.79 25.36 -3.41
CA ASP A 569 8.38 25.04 -2.05
C ASP A 569 6.93 24.50 -2.04
N LEU A 570 5.99 25.18 -2.70
CA LEU A 570 4.61 24.72 -2.80
C LEU A 570 4.51 23.31 -3.42
N LEU A 571 5.25 23.06 -4.50
CA LEU A 571 5.26 21.78 -5.21
C LEU A 571 5.90 20.67 -4.37
N CYS A 572 7.00 20.96 -3.65
CA CYS A 572 7.61 20.01 -2.72
C CYS A 572 6.63 19.62 -1.62
N PHE A 573 5.94 20.60 -1.02
CA PHE A 573 4.95 20.32 0.02
C PHE A 573 3.76 19.52 -0.52
N ALA A 574 3.31 19.78 -1.76
CA ALA A 574 2.28 18.99 -2.40
C ALA A 574 2.75 17.54 -2.62
N ALA A 575 3.94 17.34 -3.20
CA ALA A 575 4.52 16.03 -3.44
C ALA A 575 4.71 15.24 -2.13
N GLU A 576 5.19 15.88 -1.06
CA GLU A 576 5.33 15.23 0.25
C GLU A 576 3.99 14.76 0.82
N ARG A 577 2.92 15.55 0.71
CA ARG A 577 1.58 15.08 1.16
C ARG A 577 1.08 13.92 0.34
N ILE A 578 1.28 13.98 -0.96
CA ILE A 578 0.84 12.93 -1.87
C ILE A 578 1.57 11.62 -1.55
N LEU A 579 2.89 11.66 -1.42
CA LEU A 579 3.71 10.48 -1.13
C LEU A 579 3.48 9.93 0.29
N LEU A 580 3.32 10.80 1.30
CA LEU A 580 3.23 10.39 2.70
C LEU A 580 1.82 10.09 3.19
N ARG A 581 0.79 10.63 2.52
CA ARG A 581 -0.61 10.53 2.96
C ARG A 581 -1.58 10.01 1.90
N GLY A 582 -1.12 9.78 0.67
CA GLY A 582 -1.98 9.36 -0.42
C GLY A 582 -3.02 10.43 -0.80
N GLU A 583 -2.67 11.71 -0.66
CA GLU A 583 -3.59 12.84 -0.88
C GLU A 583 -3.84 13.17 -2.37
N MET A 584 -3.18 12.48 -3.32
CA MET A 584 -3.51 12.60 -4.75
C MET A 584 -4.61 11.63 -5.14
N SER A 585 -5.85 12.06 -4.97
CA SER A 585 -7.02 11.34 -5.46
C SER A 585 -7.35 11.76 -6.89
N ASP A 586 -8.62 11.77 -7.29
CA ASP A 586 -9.01 12.02 -8.67
C ASP A 586 -8.87 13.49 -9.04
N ALA A 587 -8.79 13.73 -10.35
CA ALA A 587 -8.84 15.04 -10.94
C ALA A 587 -10.06 15.80 -10.40
N GLN A 588 -9.84 17.09 -10.13
CA GLN A 588 -10.80 18.02 -9.53
C GLN A 588 -11.11 17.77 -8.04
N GLU A 589 -10.68 16.68 -7.41
CA GLU A 589 -10.82 16.54 -5.96
C GLU A 589 -9.83 17.48 -5.24
N PRO A 590 -10.27 18.20 -4.18
CA PRO A 590 -9.43 19.12 -3.45
C PRO A 590 -8.60 18.44 -2.35
N PHE A 591 -7.35 18.85 -2.19
CA PHE A 591 -6.49 18.44 -1.08
C PHE A 591 -5.72 19.64 -0.50
N SER A 592 -5.49 19.64 0.82
CA SER A 592 -4.75 20.72 1.49
C SER A 592 -3.25 20.55 1.21
N VAL A 593 -2.49 21.63 1.08
CA VAL A 593 -1.03 21.57 0.82
C VAL A 593 -0.23 22.22 1.96
N VAL A 594 -0.57 23.47 2.29
CA VAL A 594 0.04 24.22 3.41
C VAL A 594 -1.03 24.96 4.20
N HIS A 595 -0.65 25.50 5.36
CA HIS A 595 -1.50 26.43 6.11
C HIS A 595 -1.04 27.86 5.88
N LYS A 596 -1.94 28.82 6.05
CA LYS A 596 -1.60 30.24 6.12
C LYS A 596 -1.32 30.66 7.56
N ARG A 597 -0.75 31.85 7.74
CA ARG A 597 -0.49 32.45 9.08
C ARG A 597 -1.73 32.60 9.96
N ASP A 598 -2.92 32.64 9.38
CA ASP A 598 -4.21 32.69 10.10
C ASP A 598 -4.80 31.30 10.38
N ASN A 599 -4.02 30.23 10.15
CA ASN A 599 -4.39 28.82 10.24
C ASN A 599 -5.41 28.34 9.19
N SER A 600 -5.83 29.17 8.23
CA SER A 600 -6.61 28.68 7.10
C SER A 600 -5.77 27.80 6.17
N GLN A 601 -6.40 26.88 5.43
CA GLN A 601 -5.69 25.96 4.54
C GLN A 601 -5.53 26.56 3.13
N VAL A 602 -4.34 26.36 2.54
CA VAL A 602 -4.16 26.45 1.10
C VAL A 602 -4.55 25.11 0.52
N VAL A 603 -5.59 25.12 -0.30
CA VAL A 603 -6.18 23.92 -0.89
C VAL A 603 -5.90 23.95 -2.39
N CYS A 604 -5.34 22.85 -2.88
CA CYS A 604 -5.09 22.64 -4.29
C CYS A 604 -6.04 21.60 -4.87
N THR A 605 -6.13 21.60 -6.19
CA THR A 605 -6.74 20.53 -6.98
C THR A 605 -5.94 20.39 -8.27
N TRP A 606 -6.20 19.36 -9.05
CA TRP A 606 -5.47 19.12 -10.29
C TRP A 606 -6.40 18.67 -11.41
N VAL A 607 -5.95 18.83 -12.65
CA VAL A 607 -6.57 18.22 -13.84
C VAL A 607 -5.51 17.72 -14.80
N PRO A 608 -5.82 16.72 -15.65
CA PRO A 608 -4.89 16.30 -16.68
C PRO A 608 -4.54 17.46 -17.62
N VAL A 609 -3.34 17.42 -18.19
CA VAL A 609 -2.87 18.43 -19.16
C VAL A 609 -3.87 18.63 -20.30
N SER A 610 -4.48 17.55 -20.80
CA SER A 610 -5.49 17.60 -21.86
C SER A 610 -6.66 18.54 -21.54
N GLU A 611 -7.11 18.55 -20.28
CA GLU A 611 -8.17 19.44 -19.79
C GLU A 611 -7.62 20.84 -19.48
N ALA A 612 -6.42 20.91 -18.89
CA ALA A 612 -5.76 22.17 -18.54
C ALA A 612 -5.58 23.08 -19.76
N ARG A 613 -5.43 22.54 -20.98
CA ARG A 613 -5.32 23.30 -22.24
C ARG A 613 -6.40 24.39 -22.39
N ALA A 614 -7.61 24.14 -21.90
CA ALA A 614 -8.70 25.14 -21.95
C ALA A 614 -8.43 26.38 -21.09
N ASP A 615 -7.59 26.26 -20.05
CA ASP A 615 -7.27 27.33 -19.10
C ASP A 615 -6.02 28.15 -19.51
N TYR A 616 -5.30 27.71 -20.55
CA TYR A 616 -4.03 28.30 -21.01
C TYR A 616 -4.11 28.68 -22.50
N PRO A 617 -4.52 29.93 -22.84
CA PRO A 617 -4.59 30.38 -24.23
C PRO A 617 -3.20 30.46 -24.89
N ASP A 618 -3.14 30.14 -26.20
CA ASP A 618 -1.91 30.03 -27.01
C ASP A 618 -1.15 31.34 -27.26
N ASP A 619 -1.68 32.49 -26.80
CA ASP A 619 -1.10 33.81 -27.04
C ASP A 619 -0.04 34.22 -26.00
N ASN A 620 0.09 33.47 -24.90
CA ASN A 620 1.10 33.71 -23.87
C ASN A 620 2.42 32.99 -24.21
N ALA A 621 3.57 33.65 -24.00
CA ALA A 621 4.90 33.05 -24.21
C ALA A 621 5.27 31.99 -23.13
N GLY A 622 4.40 31.79 -22.13
CA GLY A 622 4.49 30.77 -21.08
C GLY A 622 3.33 29.77 -21.14
N GLY A 623 3.13 29.00 -20.06
CA GLY A 623 1.98 28.08 -19.98
C GLY A 623 2.10 26.90 -20.93
N MET A 624 0.97 26.54 -21.55
CA MET A 624 0.87 25.39 -22.45
C MET A 624 1.77 25.49 -23.68
N LYS A 625 2.01 26.70 -24.18
CA LYS A 625 2.86 26.94 -25.34
C LYS A 625 4.32 26.57 -25.04
N LEU A 626 4.87 27.08 -23.95
CA LEU A 626 6.24 26.77 -23.51
C LEU A 626 6.44 25.27 -23.33
N ARG A 627 5.49 24.62 -22.64
CA ARG A 627 5.48 23.16 -22.45
C ARG A 627 5.52 22.41 -23.78
N THR A 628 4.62 22.75 -24.70
CA THR A 628 4.50 22.07 -25.99
C THR A 628 5.75 22.28 -26.87
N GLU A 629 6.31 23.50 -26.89
CA GLU A 629 7.52 23.81 -27.65
C GLU A 629 8.76 23.07 -27.13
N LEU A 630 8.88 22.88 -25.80
CA LEU A 630 10.01 22.19 -25.20
C LEU A 630 9.92 20.67 -25.31
N LEU A 631 8.72 20.09 -25.23
CA LEU A 631 8.52 18.65 -25.38
C LEU A 631 8.55 18.18 -26.83
N GLY A 632 8.17 19.03 -27.79
CA GLY A 632 8.11 18.65 -29.19
C GLY A 632 7.17 17.45 -29.41
N ASP A 633 7.69 16.39 -30.01
CA ASP A 633 6.92 15.17 -30.33
C ASP A 633 6.50 14.39 -29.07
N GLU A 634 7.20 14.55 -27.94
CA GLU A 634 6.90 13.88 -26.66
C GLU A 634 5.71 14.51 -25.92
N ALA A 635 5.19 15.66 -26.40
CA ALA A 635 4.12 16.38 -25.71
C ALA A 635 2.85 15.53 -25.49
N GLY A 636 2.53 14.66 -26.46
CA GLY A 636 1.38 13.78 -26.42
C GLY A 636 1.48 12.67 -25.37
N GLU A 637 2.69 12.19 -25.08
CA GLU A 637 2.92 11.10 -24.11
C GLU A 637 2.71 11.56 -22.66
N LEU A 638 2.73 12.87 -22.43
CA LEU A 638 2.61 13.49 -21.11
C LEU A 638 1.27 14.22 -20.91
N GLU A 639 0.24 13.94 -21.73
CA GLU A 639 -1.10 14.56 -21.59
C GLU A 639 -1.82 14.16 -20.30
N SER A 640 -1.37 13.08 -19.68
CA SER A 640 -1.96 12.55 -18.45
C SER A 640 -1.32 13.15 -17.18
N ASN A 641 -0.26 13.94 -17.29
CA ASN A 641 0.33 14.61 -16.13
C ASN A 641 -0.67 15.57 -15.45
N ALA A 642 -0.49 15.78 -14.14
CA ALA A 642 -1.41 16.54 -13.32
C ALA A 642 -1.02 18.01 -13.23
N VAL A 643 -1.79 18.90 -13.84
CA VAL A 643 -1.59 20.35 -13.72
C VAL A 643 -2.24 20.83 -12.42
N LEU A 644 -1.46 21.45 -11.55
CA LEU A 644 -1.90 21.89 -10.23
C LEU A 644 -2.56 23.28 -10.27
N TYR A 645 -3.65 23.43 -9.53
CA TYR A 645 -4.42 24.67 -9.37
C TYR A 645 -4.72 24.94 -7.90
N LEU A 646 -5.06 26.19 -7.57
CA LEU A 646 -5.77 26.50 -6.33
C LEU A 646 -7.23 26.10 -6.47
N TYR A 647 -7.77 25.46 -5.45
CA TYR A 647 -9.19 25.17 -5.36
C TYR A 647 -9.98 26.44 -4.96
N ASP A 648 -11.05 26.74 -5.69
CA ASP A 648 -11.92 27.93 -5.53
C ASP A 648 -13.40 27.54 -5.33
N GLY A 649 -13.65 26.40 -4.67
CA GLY A 649 -14.99 25.90 -4.38
C GLY A 649 -15.66 25.17 -5.57
N GLU A 650 -16.91 24.79 -5.41
CA GLU A 650 -17.67 24.03 -6.43
C GLU A 650 -18.46 24.97 -7.37
N ALA A 651 -18.57 24.56 -8.62
CA ALA A 651 -19.46 25.14 -9.62
C ALA A 651 -20.90 24.56 -9.49
N PRO A 652 -21.91 25.20 -10.11
CA PRO A 652 -23.31 24.72 -10.00
C PRO A 652 -23.57 23.31 -10.51
N ASP A 653 -22.69 22.79 -11.38
CA ASP A 653 -22.74 21.43 -11.92
C ASP A 653 -21.95 20.41 -11.07
N GLY A 654 -21.34 20.84 -9.96
CA GLY A 654 -20.53 20.03 -9.06
C GLY A 654 -19.05 19.93 -9.43
N SER A 655 -18.61 20.53 -10.54
CA SER A 655 -17.18 20.58 -10.91
C SER A 655 -16.40 21.55 -10.01
N SER A 656 -15.11 21.31 -9.82
CA SER A 656 -14.27 22.19 -9.01
C SER A 656 -13.91 23.46 -9.78
N ARG A 657 -14.29 24.63 -9.24
CA ARG A 657 -13.72 25.89 -9.68
C ARG A 657 -12.26 25.92 -9.27
N ARG A 658 -11.41 26.28 -10.23
CA ARG A 658 -9.96 26.26 -10.07
C ARG A 658 -9.35 27.56 -10.55
N LYS A 659 -8.28 28.00 -9.87
CA LYS A 659 -7.51 29.20 -10.20
C LYS A 659 -6.07 28.82 -10.47
N ARG A 660 -5.52 29.30 -11.60
CA ARG A 660 -4.12 29.02 -11.98
C ARG A 660 -3.13 29.55 -10.92
N LEU A 661 -2.07 28.79 -10.69
CA LEU A 661 -1.05 29.12 -9.70
C LEU A 661 -0.20 30.34 -10.12
N GLY A 662 -0.06 30.62 -11.42
CA GLY A 662 0.57 31.85 -11.91
C GLY A 662 -0.15 33.16 -11.53
N THR A 663 -1.30 33.07 -10.86
CA THR A 663 -2.02 34.23 -10.34
C THR A 663 -1.62 34.61 -8.90
N LEU A 664 -0.76 33.81 -8.26
CA LEU A 664 -0.24 34.09 -6.92
C LEU A 664 0.77 35.24 -6.97
N THR A 665 0.69 36.12 -5.98
CA THR A 665 1.65 37.22 -5.77
C THR A 665 2.62 36.88 -4.65
N GLU A 666 3.72 37.62 -4.56
CA GLU A 666 4.66 37.55 -3.43
C GLU A 666 3.93 37.66 -2.07
N ALA A 667 2.93 38.55 -1.98
CA ALA A 667 2.11 38.74 -0.78
C ALA A 667 1.19 37.55 -0.45
N ASP A 668 0.82 36.75 -1.45
CA ASP A 668 0.08 35.51 -1.21
C ASP A 668 1.02 34.44 -0.64
N PHE A 669 2.20 34.27 -1.26
CA PHE A 669 3.20 33.32 -0.78
C PHE A 669 3.72 33.63 0.61
N ASP A 670 3.89 34.90 0.97
CA ASP A 670 4.35 35.31 2.30
C ASP A 670 3.37 34.91 3.41
N GLN A 671 2.10 34.64 3.07
CA GLN A 671 1.12 34.11 4.02
C GLN A 671 1.28 32.61 4.26
N PHE A 672 1.97 31.87 3.39
CA PHE A 672 2.07 30.42 3.48
C PHE A 672 3.10 30.02 4.54
N CYS A 673 2.75 29.03 5.34
CA CYS A 673 3.57 28.46 6.39
C CYS A 673 4.04 27.08 5.95
N TYR A 674 5.30 27.00 5.54
CA TYR A 674 6.01 25.78 5.19
C TYR A 674 6.68 25.25 6.47
N GLY A 675 6.17 24.15 7.03
CA GLY A 675 6.74 23.50 8.23
C GLY A 675 7.41 22.18 7.91
N THR A 676 8.27 21.67 8.78
CA THR A 676 8.87 20.34 8.60
C THR A 676 7.84 19.25 8.90
N TYR A 677 7.65 18.29 7.99
CA TYR A 677 6.75 17.17 8.22
C TYR A 677 7.31 16.24 9.30
N ILE A 678 6.42 15.69 10.15
CA ILE A 678 6.80 14.83 11.29
C ILE A 678 7.65 13.63 10.85
N SER A 679 7.32 12.98 9.74
CA SER A 679 8.09 11.84 9.21
C SER A 679 9.49 12.25 8.76
N THR A 680 9.59 13.34 8.00
CA THR A 680 10.86 13.93 7.55
C THR A 680 11.72 14.35 8.73
N GLY A 681 11.13 15.05 9.72
CA GLY A 681 11.82 15.44 10.96
C GLY A 681 12.33 14.24 11.77
N ARG A 682 11.55 13.15 11.86
CA ARG A 682 12.01 11.90 12.50
C ARG A 682 13.21 11.27 11.79
N LYS A 683 13.23 11.26 10.45
CA LYS A 683 14.37 10.76 9.67
C LYS A 683 15.62 11.62 9.91
N ILE A 684 15.48 12.95 9.86
CA ILE A 684 16.59 13.88 10.12
C ILE A 684 17.14 13.68 11.53
N ALA A 685 16.27 13.59 12.55
CA ALA A 685 16.69 13.36 13.93
C ALA A 685 17.44 12.03 14.10
N ALA A 686 16.98 10.96 13.46
CA ALA A 686 17.68 9.67 13.48
C ALA A 686 19.07 9.77 12.82
N LEU A 687 19.17 10.42 11.66
CA LEU A 687 20.45 10.67 11.00
C LEU A 687 21.38 11.58 11.82
N ALA A 688 20.83 12.58 12.52
CA ALA A 688 21.61 13.51 13.34
C ALA A 688 22.31 12.78 14.49
N LYS A 689 21.59 11.85 15.14
CA LYS A 689 22.14 10.99 16.20
C LYS A 689 23.17 10.01 15.65
N GLU A 690 22.85 9.30 14.58
CA GLU A 690 23.75 8.32 13.95
C GLU A 690 25.06 8.97 13.48
N ARG A 691 24.97 10.17 12.88
CA ARG A 691 26.09 10.86 12.25
C ARG A 691 26.76 11.90 13.15
N TYR A 692 26.41 11.93 14.44
CA TYR A 692 26.98 12.86 15.41
C TYR A 692 28.51 12.78 15.47
N GLY A 693 29.09 11.57 15.39
CA GLY A 693 30.54 11.40 15.39
C GLY A 693 31.24 12.11 14.22
N ILE A 694 30.62 12.11 13.04
CA ILE A 694 31.11 12.81 11.85
C ILE A 694 31.04 14.32 12.08
N PHE A 695 29.90 14.81 12.59
CA PHE A 695 29.73 16.22 12.95
C PHE A 695 30.76 16.67 13.99
N ALA A 696 30.95 15.91 15.08
CA ALA A 696 31.85 16.27 16.17
C ALA A 696 33.30 16.43 15.68
N ALA A 697 33.78 15.50 14.84
CA ALA A 697 35.10 15.59 14.23
C ALA A 697 35.26 16.82 13.32
N ALA A 698 34.22 17.16 12.55
CA ALA A 698 34.23 18.32 11.67
C ALA A 698 34.12 19.64 12.45
N ALA A 699 33.35 19.66 13.54
CA ALA A 699 33.17 20.83 14.41
C ALA A 699 34.49 21.25 15.09
N GLU A 700 35.42 20.33 15.37
CA GLU A 700 36.76 20.67 15.87
C GLU A 700 37.55 21.54 14.88
N LYS A 701 37.31 21.37 13.58
CA LYS A 701 38.00 22.09 12.49
C LYS A 701 37.32 23.41 12.17
N PHE A 702 36.00 23.48 12.33
CA PHE A 702 35.17 24.64 12.01
C PHE A 702 34.31 25.10 13.21
N PRO A 703 34.92 25.42 14.37
CA PRO A 703 34.17 25.63 15.62
C PRO A 703 33.26 26.86 15.61
N GLU A 704 33.59 27.89 14.83
CA GLU A 704 32.84 29.15 14.84
C GLU A 704 31.44 29.05 14.21
N ASN A 705 31.18 27.97 13.48
CA ASN A 705 30.01 27.78 12.62
C ASN A 705 29.28 26.43 12.87
N ALA A 706 29.52 25.82 14.03
CA ALA A 706 28.93 24.54 14.41
C ALA A 706 27.68 24.73 15.26
N TYR A 707 26.55 24.21 14.79
CA TYR A 707 25.25 24.29 15.45
C TYR A 707 24.63 22.90 15.53
N VAL A 708 23.93 22.64 16.63
CA VAL A 708 23.07 21.45 16.79
C VAL A 708 21.68 21.87 17.20
N CYS A 709 20.67 21.11 16.81
CA CYS A 709 19.32 21.25 17.32
C CYS A 709 19.05 20.11 18.31
N VAL A 710 18.56 20.44 19.50
CA VAL A 710 18.28 19.47 20.57
C VAL A 710 16.86 19.61 21.09
N LEU A 711 16.22 18.48 21.38
CA LEU A 711 14.93 18.45 22.05
C LEU A 711 15.11 18.75 23.54
N VAL A 712 14.52 19.86 24.00
CA VAL A 712 14.49 20.28 25.40
C VAL A 712 13.08 20.07 25.96
N ARG A 713 13.00 19.60 27.20
CA ARG A 713 11.73 19.35 27.90
C ARG A 713 11.70 20.12 29.22
N ASN A 714 10.61 20.83 29.47
CA ASN A 714 10.40 21.55 30.73
C ASN A 714 8.94 21.45 31.20
N ASP A 715 8.70 20.86 32.37
CA ASP A 715 7.42 20.61 33.06
C ASP A 715 6.25 20.06 32.18
N ASP A 716 5.77 20.82 31.20
CA ASP A 716 4.69 20.48 30.24
C ASP A 716 4.96 20.87 28.77
N GLU A 717 6.12 21.45 28.43
CA GLU A 717 6.49 21.90 27.08
C GLU A 717 7.72 21.14 26.55
N GLU A 718 7.67 20.72 25.28
CA GLU A 718 8.81 20.21 24.52
C GLU A 718 9.08 21.15 23.35
N ASP A 719 10.35 21.52 23.14
CA ASP A 719 10.74 22.41 22.05
C ASP A 719 12.09 22.00 21.46
N GLU A 720 12.25 22.26 20.16
CA GLU A 720 13.49 22.04 19.44
C GLU A 720 14.35 23.31 19.48
N VAL A 721 15.54 23.21 20.07
CA VAL A 721 16.36 24.37 20.40
C VAL A 721 17.70 24.30 19.68
N TRP A 722 18.02 25.35 18.91
CA TRP A 722 19.34 25.50 18.29
C TRP A 722 20.40 25.98 19.29
N VAL A 723 21.53 25.27 19.29
CA VAL A 723 22.67 25.47 20.18
C VAL A 723 23.92 25.70 19.33
N LYS A 724 24.60 26.84 19.53
CA LYS A 724 25.94 27.07 19.01
C LYS A 724 26.93 26.24 19.83
N VAL A 725 27.59 25.28 19.19
CA VAL A 725 28.47 24.32 19.86
C VAL A 725 29.79 24.98 20.25
N THR A 726 30.18 24.82 21.52
CA THR A 726 31.51 25.22 22.04
C THR A 726 32.41 24.02 22.31
N ALA A 727 31.83 22.84 22.56
CA ALA A 727 32.52 21.56 22.61
C ALA A 727 31.58 20.40 22.22
N ALA A 728 32.06 19.49 21.37
CA ALA A 728 31.34 18.27 20.96
C ALA A 728 32.11 17.03 21.45
N GLU A 729 31.76 16.50 22.62
CA GLU A 729 32.36 15.28 23.19
C GLU A 729 31.43 14.08 22.92
N GLU A 730 31.98 12.86 22.90
CA GLU A 730 31.24 11.61 22.56
C GLU A 730 29.88 11.45 23.27
N LYS A 731 29.75 11.93 24.51
CA LYS A 731 28.53 11.80 25.33
C LYS A 731 27.92 13.12 25.75
N LEU A 732 28.54 14.24 25.39
CA LEU A 732 28.16 15.54 25.94
C LEU A 732 28.45 16.65 24.93
N ILE A 733 27.41 17.40 24.63
CA ILE A 733 27.48 18.63 23.86
C ILE A 733 27.45 19.78 24.85
N ARG A 734 28.39 20.72 24.70
CA ARG A 734 28.35 22.03 25.38
C ARG A 734 28.21 23.12 24.35
N GLY A 735 27.40 24.12 24.67
CA GLY A 735 27.17 25.24 23.76
C GLY A 735 26.44 26.40 24.42
N GLU A 736 26.04 27.34 23.58
CA GLU A 736 25.26 28.51 23.94
C GLU A 736 23.98 28.54 23.10
N LEU A 737 22.85 28.96 23.68
CA LEU A 737 21.58 29.07 22.95
C LEU A 737 21.71 30.03 21.77
N ALA A 738 21.28 29.61 20.58
CA ALA A 738 21.36 30.42 19.36
C ALA A 738 20.23 31.46 19.25
N GLU A 739 19.13 31.23 19.96
CA GLU A 739 17.96 32.11 20.01
C GLU A 739 17.24 32.01 21.37
N ASP A 740 16.30 32.94 21.62
CA ASP A 740 15.46 32.92 22.81
C ASP A 740 14.45 31.78 22.71
N CYS A 741 14.39 30.91 23.71
CA CYS A 741 13.55 29.70 23.71
C CYS A 741 13.09 29.32 25.13
N ILE A 742 12.42 28.17 25.27
CA ILE A 742 11.96 27.67 26.58
C ILE A 742 13.11 27.39 27.56
N ALA A 743 14.33 27.16 27.06
CA ALA A 743 15.50 26.82 27.86
C ALA A 743 16.24 28.05 28.41
N GLY A 744 15.98 29.25 27.87
CA GLY A 744 16.71 30.46 28.25
C GLY A 744 16.77 31.49 27.13
N LYS A 745 17.70 32.44 27.28
CA LYS A 745 17.95 33.49 26.29
C LYS A 745 19.13 33.15 25.41
N THR A 746 19.17 33.78 24.24
CA THR A 746 20.33 33.74 23.33
C THR A 746 21.63 34.00 24.09
N GLY A 747 22.61 33.10 23.95
CA GLY A 747 23.91 33.16 24.62
C GLY A 747 23.99 32.48 26.00
N ASP A 748 22.87 32.04 26.57
CA ASP A 748 22.91 31.28 27.83
C ASP A 748 23.56 29.91 27.60
N PRO A 749 24.42 29.44 28.53
CA PRO A 749 25.11 28.16 28.38
C PRO A 749 24.13 26.99 28.55
N ILE A 750 24.27 25.99 27.69
CA ILE A 750 23.46 24.77 27.73
C ILE A 750 24.33 23.53 27.51
N THR A 751 23.89 22.43 28.10
CA THR A 751 24.46 21.10 27.88
C THR A 751 23.38 20.15 27.40
N ALA A 752 23.72 19.28 26.45
CA ALA A 752 22.82 18.26 25.92
C ALA A 752 23.57 16.95 25.67
N GLU A 753 22.84 15.85 25.62
CA GLU A 753 23.36 14.55 25.19
C GLU A 753 23.11 14.34 23.69
N PRO A 754 23.97 13.60 22.95
CA PRO A 754 23.75 13.30 21.54
C PRO A 754 22.39 12.64 21.25
N GLU A 755 21.84 11.88 22.21
CA GLU A 755 20.51 11.27 22.10
C GLU A 755 19.35 12.28 22.03
N GLN A 756 19.59 13.54 22.42
CA GLN A 756 18.63 14.63 22.31
C GLN A 756 18.66 15.32 20.96
N LEU A 757 19.61 14.99 20.07
CA LEU A 757 19.73 15.62 18.76
C LEU A 757 18.49 15.39 17.90
N THR A 758 18.02 16.47 17.29
CA THR A 758 16.99 16.46 16.26
C THR A 758 17.52 16.93 14.90
N ASP A 759 18.60 17.71 14.88
CA ASP A 759 19.29 18.15 13.66
C ASP A 759 20.72 18.64 13.99
N PHE A 760 21.55 18.89 12.97
CA PHE A 760 22.77 19.70 13.09
C PHE A 760 23.05 20.51 11.83
N SER A 761 23.89 21.54 11.98
CA SER A 761 24.33 22.38 10.88
C SER A 761 25.79 22.78 11.09
N LEU A 762 26.63 22.56 10.08
CA LEU A 762 28.02 23.01 10.08
C LEU A 762 28.28 23.81 8.80
N ARG A 763 28.50 25.11 8.95
CA ARG A 763 28.76 25.99 7.80
C ARG A 763 30.26 26.07 7.51
N LEU A 764 30.67 25.59 6.33
CA LEU A 764 32.05 25.59 5.88
C LEU A 764 32.44 26.92 5.24
N ASP A 765 31.53 27.49 4.44
CA ASP A 765 31.66 28.83 3.84
C ASP A 765 30.27 29.45 3.58
N GLU A 766 30.18 30.55 2.81
CA GLU A 766 28.91 31.24 2.53
C GLU A 766 27.88 30.38 1.77
N ASN A 767 28.32 29.36 1.02
CA ASN A 767 27.49 28.59 0.10
C ASN A 767 27.35 27.10 0.49
N LEU A 768 28.18 26.59 1.40
CA LEU A 768 28.21 25.18 1.78
C LEU A 768 27.88 24.95 3.26
N VAL A 769 26.76 24.27 3.51
CA VAL A 769 26.30 23.86 4.83
C VAL A 769 26.14 22.34 4.87
N ILE A 770 26.74 21.71 5.87
CA ILE A 770 26.60 20.29 6.15
C ILE A 770 25.44 20.08 7.12
N HIS A 771 24.54 19.19 6.75
CA HIS A 771 23.40 18.71 7.54
C HIS A 771 23.51 17.20 7.77
N PRO A 772 22.69 16.58 8.64
CA PRO A 772 22.72 15.13 8.85
C PRO A 772 22.68 14.34 7.55
N ASN A 773 21.82 14.72 6.61
CA ASN A 773 21.71 14.05 5.32
C ASN A 773 22.98 14.18 4.45
N THR A 774 23.70 15.31 4.53
CA THR A 774 24.89 15.62 3.72
C THR A 774 26.20 15.46 4.49
N ALA A 775 26.19 14.76 5.63
CA ALA A 775 27.35 14.58 6.50
C ALA A 775 28.58 13.95 5.81
N TYR A 776 28.37 13.21 4.71
CA TYR A 776 29.46 12.62 3.92
C TYR A 776 30.46 13.67 3.41
N ILE A 777 30.02 14.91 3.18
CA ILE A 777 30.87 16.02 2.73
C ILE A 777 32.01 16.26 3.72
N ALA A 778 31.75 16.11 5.03
CA ALA A 778 32.78 16.23 6.05
C ALA A 778 33.87 15.16 5.94
N LEU A 779 33.54 13.98 5.41
CA LEU A 779 34.49 12.88 5.20
C LEU A 779 35.35 13.10 3.95
N GLU A 780 34.82 13.77 2.94
CA GLU A 780 35.50 14.02 1.66
C GLU A 780 36.44 15.22 1.71
N ILE A 781 36.19 16.22 2.56
CA ILE A 781 37.10 17.37 2.75
C ILE A 781 38.42 16.95 3.44
N ASP A 782 38.42 15.78 4.08
CA ASP A 782 39.57 15.20 4.80
C ASP A 782 40.36 14.15 4.00
N ALA A 783 39.86 13.76 2.82
CA ALA A 783 40.46 12.76 1.93
C ALA A 783 41.40 13.41 0.90
#